data_AF-A0A2N7PID5-F1
#
_entry.id   AF-A0A2N7PID5-F1
#
_cell.length_a   1.000
_cell.length_b   1.000
_cell.length_c   1.000
_cell.angle_alpha   90.00
_cell.angle_beta   90.00
_cell.angle_gamma   90.00
#
_symmetry.space_group_name_H-M   'P 1'
#
loop_
_entity.id
_entity.type
_entity.pdbx_description
1 polymer ?
#
loop_
_entity_poly.entity_id
_entity_poly.type
_entity_poly.pdbx_seq_one_letter_code
_entity_poly.pdbx_strand_id
1 'polypeptide(L)'
;MMMDYPEDLLIYVKKPSRYLGREPFFPLKDWDKASLRVCLGYPDLYEVGRSHLGINILAGIINSQESYLCDLVFAVLPDMETELKKRNLPLLSLNYRRPLKDFEVLGLTYAYELLATNILQILNLAGIPFKASERSSEYPIILGGGPCCGNPEPVAEIFDALIIGDGEEAILEILKAIEIWKSSSSKKEELYETFLKIEGVYVPLYKNKVKKRTYITQKKFTPLYSIPIIPLSHDRVSIEISRGCTRSCRFCEAGFYYRPVREKSPLEILEEIKTAFNLTGYREASLMSLSAGDYTCLEDLVSLLKREFYSASLREYIFTLPSLRIGSLTPKVLEFLKMGRTSTITLAVEAASERLRRVINKNLTLEALFRDIELAKNYGFRRIKLYFMLGLPTEREEDLEELIKLYKNLKKTFKEVDISFSASIFIPKPHTPFQWERQISVDEAYEKIRFIKNSLKDHFKAHNPKQSLLEGVLARGGRELFSLLIEVYGKGARLDSWSDYFNFQIWVKSSEELKINLEDYLKERSLEEALPWDHIDLGVKKDFLIEERKKAFRGEYTFDCRFEKCVRCGVCQGKIKNYLSKDKANNIEISNSYESVEIFGEEQEIWYEVYYNKKGPSKFLSQLEVLRLFEMVLRREGFKLSYTKGFNPRPKFICGEAVAVGIEVEKEFLGIAFREALPEDSLRGLKIYLGLEIVEAIRRGENKPSLPEREEFYLLFPKKPLNPEEILIKTSSEVILAIEDKNQIRVKPKSKGFSILKFLKKLLEIENPLEFFKILKIYN
;
A
#
# COMPACT_ATOMS: atom_id res chain seq x y z
N MET A 1 25.78 -14.54 2.88
CA MET A 1 25.08 -14.69 4.17
C MET A 1 24.09 -13.54 4.31
N MET A 2 22.88 -13.80 4.81
CA MET A 2 21.89 -12.74 5.09
C MET A 2 22.46 -11.80 6.17
N MET A 3 22.23 -10.49 6.04
CA MET A 3 22.64 -9.50 7.04
C MET A 3 21.43 -9.09 7.89
N ASP A 4 21.65 -8.47 9.04
CA ASP A 4 20.59 -7.81 9.80
C ASP A 4 21.10 -6.49 10.35
N TYR A 5 20.19 -5.54 10.55
CA TYR A 5 20.57 -4.29 11.20
C TYR A 5 20.96 -4.55 12.66
N PRO A 6 22.03 -3.91 13.15
CA PRO A 6 22.44 -4.02 14.55
C PRO A 6 21.32 -3.67 15.51
N GLU A 7 21.19 -4.41 16.62
CA GLU A 7 20.14 -4.17 17.60
C GLU A 7 20.24 -2.78 18.25
N ASP A 8 21.45 -2.29 18.45
CA ASP A 8 21.70 -0.97 19.01
C ASP A 8 21.24 0.14 18.08
N LEU A 9 21.24 -0.06 16.75
CA LEU A 9 20.60 0.85 15.80
C LEU A 9 19.08 0.85 15.97
N LEU A 10 18.45 -0.33 16.03
CA LEU A 10 16.99 -0.46 16.12
C LEU A 10 16.38 0.17 17.38
N ILE A 11 17.19 0.32 18.44
CA ILE A 11 16.77 0.99 19.68
C ILE A 11 16.55 2.51 19.49
N TYR A 12 17.21 3.14 18.51
CA TYR A 12 17.13 4.60 18.29
C TYR A 12 16.08 5.04 17.26
N VAL A 13 15.51 4.11 16.51
CA VAL A 13 14.58 4.45 15.41
C VAL A 13 13.12 4.26 15.83
N LYS A 14 12.24 5.09 15.28
CA LYS A 14 10.80 4.94 15.45
C LYS A 14 10.29 3.72 14.70
N LYS A 15 9.43 2.93 15.36
CA LYS A 15 8.84 1.69 14.83
C LYS A 15 9.92 0.72 14.28
N PRO A 16 10.82 0.21 15.13
CA PRO A 16 11.89 -0.70 14.68
C PRO A 16 11.36 -1.98 14.03
N SER A 17 10.14 -2.41 14.39
CA SER A 17 9.44 -3.54 13.77
C SER A 17 9.35 -3.45 12.23
N ARG A 18 9.35 -2.23 11.66
CA ARG A 18 9.36 -1.99 10.21
C ARG A 18 10.60 -2.55 9.51
N TYR A 19 11.74 -2.56 10.19
CA TYR A 19 13.04 -2.82 9.57
C TYR A 19 13.58 -4.23 9.85
N LEU A 20 12.78 -5.10 10.47
CA LEU A 20 13.19 -6.46 10.82
C LEU A 20 13.31 -7.39 9.60
N GLY A 21 12.40 -7.25 8.62
CA GLY A 21 12.42 -8.06 7.40
C GLY A 21 12.09 -9.53 7.63
N ARG A 22 12.28 -10.38 6.60
CA ARG A 22 12.03 -11.83 6.66
C ARG A 22 10.59 -12.17 7.03
N GLU A 23 9.65 -11.63 6.26
CA GLU A 23 8.21 -11.89 6.41
C GLU A 23 7.92 -13.40 6.52
N PRO A 24 7.11 -13.86 7.50
CA PRO A 24 6.75 -15.27 7.58
C PRO A 24 6.16 -15.78 6.26
N PHE A 25 6.59 -16.98 5.89
CA PHE A 25 6.19 -17.68 4.67
C PHE A 25 6.51 -16.97 3.35
N PHE A 26 7.47 -16.04 3.36
CA PHE A 26 8.05 -15.55 2.11
C PHE A 26 8.70 -16.71 1.34
N PRO A 27 8.42 -16.88 0.04
CA PRO A 27 8.93 -18.00 -0.77
C PRO A 27 10.41 -17.77 -1.15
N LEU A 28 11.31 -17.96 -0.20
CA LEU A 28 12.76 -17.86 -0.43
C LEU A 28 13.24 -18.94 -1.41
N LYS A 29 14.14 -18.54 -2.29
CA LYS A 29 14.91 -19.40 -3.19
C LYS A 29 16.38 -19.36 -2.81
N ASP A 30 17.14 -20.31 -3.34
CA ASP A 30 18.57 -20.35 -3.15
C ASP A 30 19.24 -19.17 -3.88
N TRP A 31 19.94 -18.33 -3.12
CA TRP A 31 20.59 -17.11 -3.62
C TRP A 31 21.69 -17.42 -4.64
N ASP A 32 22.44 -18.50 -4.44
CA ASP A 32 23.62 -18.83 -5.23
C ASP A 32 23.24 -19.61 -6.51
N LYS A 33 22.03 -20.19 -6.56
CA LYS A 33 21.52 -20.90 -7.75
C LYS A 33 20.70 -20.03 -8.69
N ALA A 34 20.25 -18.85 -8.26
CA ALA A 34 19.50 -17.95 -9.12
C ALA A 34 20.39 -17.37 -10.24
N SER A 35 19.92 -17.43 -11.48
CA SER A 35 20.61 -16.80 -12.62
C SER A 35 20.46 -15.28 -12.63
N LEU A 36 19.36 -14.78 -12.06
CA LEU A 36 19.14 -13.36 -11.81
C LEU A 36 18.47 -13.14 -10.45
N ARG A 37 18.97 -12.13 -9.74
CA ARG A 37 18.46 -11.63 -8.47
C ARG A 37 17.88 -10.25 -8.71
N VAL A 38 16.58 -10.16 -8.50
CA VAL A 38 15.80 -8.94 -8.71
C VAL A 38 15.37 -8.39 -7.34
N CYS A 39 15.42 -7.08 -7.17
CA CYS A 39 14.76 -6.41 -6.06
C CYS A 39 13.76 -5.40 -6.61
N LEU A 40 12.51 -5.45 -6.18
CA LEU A 40 11.48 -4.48 -6.57
C LEU A 40 11.15 -3.55 -5.40
N GLY A 41 10.98 -2.26 -5.66
CA GLY A 41 10.67 -1.27 -4.65
C GLY A 41 9.46 -0.42 -4.99
N TYR A 42 8.59 -0.25 -3.99
CA TYR A 42 7.68 0.88 -3.94
C TYR A 42 8.34 1.96 -3.08
N PRO A 43 8.70 3.13 -3.64
CA PRO A 43 9.50 4.15 -2.96
C PRO A 43 8.66 4.94 -1.93
N ASP A 44 8.14 4.25 -0.94
CA ASP A 44 7.46 4.78 0.25
C ASP A 44 7.72 3.82 1.42
N LEU A 45 7.22 4.14 2.61
CA LEU A 45 7.37 3.30 3.79
C LEU A 45 6.73 1.93 3.57
N TYR A 46 7.30 0.92 4.22
CA TYR A 46 6.85 -0.49 4.15
C TYR A 46 5.33 -0.66 4.21
N GLU A 47 4.64 -0.03 5.16
CA GLU A 47 3.18 -0.21 5.34
C GLU A 47 2.38 0.23 4.11
N VAL A 48 2.85 1.25 3.40
CA VAL A 48 2.24 1.75 2.16
C VAL A 48 2.74 0.90 0.99
N GLY A 49 4.05 0.79 0.82
CA GLY A 49 4.65 0.13 -0.33
C GLY A 49 4.27 -1.34 -0.44
N ARG A 50 4.31 -2.11 0.66
CA ARG A 50 3.98 -3.54 0.68
C ARG A 50 2.52 -3.81 0.33
N SER A 51 1.63 -2.83 0.52
CA SER A 51 0.21 -2.90 0.14
C SER A 51 -0.08 -2.64 -1.34
N HIS A 52 0.92 -2.22 -2.12
CA HIS A 52 0.74 -1.92 -3.53
C HIS A 52 0.62 -3.19 -4.38
N LEU A 53 -0.54 -3.41 -5.01
CA LEU A 53 -0.83 -4.64 -5.76
C LEU A 53 0.13 -4.88 -6.93
N GLY A 54 0.48 -3.84 -7.69
CA GLY A 54 1.31 -4.00 -8.90
C GLY A 54 2.69 -4.59 -8.62
N ILE A 55 3.35 -4.20 -7.52
CA ILE A 55 4.67 -4.76 -7.18
C ILE A 55 4.56 -6.22 -6.73
N ASN A 56 3.45 -6.59 -6.08
CA ASN A 56 3.20 -7.95 -5.64
C ASN A 56 2.92 -8.87 -6.84
N ILE A 57 2.18 -8.38 -7.84
CA ILE A 57 1.97 -9.10 -9.10
C ILE A 57 3.32 -9.34 -9.78
N LEU A 58 4.12 -8.29 -10.01
CA LEU A 58 5.42 -8.43 -10.69
C LEU A 58 6.38 -9.34 -9.92
N ALA A 59 6.47 -9.20 -8.59
CA ALA A 59 7.33 -10.05 -7.78
C ALA A 59 6.86 -11.52 -7.77
N GLY A 60 5.54 -11.77 -7.82
CA GLY A 60 4.97 -13.11 -7.98
C GLY A 60 5.30 -13.73 -9.34
N ILE A 61 5.19 -12.93 -10.42
CA ILE A 61 5.58 -13.34 -11.78
C ILE A 61 7.06 -13.73 -11.83
N ILE A 62 7.95 -12.92 -11.28
CA ILE A 62 9.40 -13.22 -11.28
C ILE A 62 9.68 -14.45 -10.42
N ASN A 63 9.13 -14.53 -9.21
CA ASN A 63 9.33 -15.70 -8.34
C ASN A 63 8.66 -16.98 -8.87
N SER A 64 7.75 -16.92 -9.84
CA SER A 64 7.25 -18.11 -10.53
C SER A 64 8.27 -18.74 -11.50
N GLN A 65 9.31 -17.99 -11.91
CA GLN A 65 10.37 -18.50 -12.78
C GLN A 65 11.41 -19.23 -11.95
N GLU A 66 11.67 -20.51 -12.21
CA GLU A 66 12.57 -21.35 -11.40
C GLU A 66 13.95 -20.72 -11.18
N SER A 67 14.53 -20.14 -12.23
CA SER A 67 15.88 -19.57 -12.23
C SER A 67 16.01 -18.15 -11.66
N TYR A 68 14.90 -17.44 -11.40
CA TYR A 68 14.95 -16.06 -10.90
C TYR A 68 14.50 -15.99 -9.44
N LEU A 69 15.11 -15.09 -8.67
CA LEU A 69 14.58 -14.69 -7.36
C LEU A 69 14.19 -13.21 -7.37
N CYS A 70 13.14 -12.87 -6.64
CA CYS A 70 12.73 -11.49 -6.43
C CYS A 70 12.49 -11.18 -4.95
N ASP A 71 13.15 -10.14 -4.45
CA ASP A 71 12.88 -9.54 -3.13
C ASP A 71 12.22 -8.15 -3.27
N LEU A 72 11.89 -7.54 -2.14
CA LEU A 72 11.29 -6.22 -2.04
C LEU A 72 12.19 -5.23 -1.30
N VAL A 73 12.04 -3.92 -1.57
CA VAL A 73 12.67 -2.84 -0.80
C VAL A 73 11.73 -1.63 -0.67
N PHE A 74 11.91 -0.83 0.38
CA PHE A 74 11.07 0.32 0.70
C PHE A 74 11.92 1.51 1.16
N ALA A 75 11.34 2.72 1.07
CA ALA A 75 11.93 3.91 1.66
C ALA A 75 11.90 3.84 3.20
N VAL A 76 12.73 4.64 3.85
CA VAL A 76 12.89 4.62 5.31
C VAL A 76 12.58 5.98 5.91
N LEU A 77 12.23 5.99 7.20
CA LEU A 77 12.07 7.24 7.93
C LEU A 77 13.40 8.00 8.07
N PRO A 78 13.37 9.34 8.27
CA PRO A 78 14.60 10.14 8.40
C PRO A 78 15.53 9.72 9.54
N ASP A 79 14.99 9.18 10.64
CA ASP A 79 15.79 8.68 11.77
C ASP A 79 16.58 7.41 11.39
N MET A 80 15.94 6.48 10.68
CA MET A 80 16.60 5.30 10.11
C MET A 80 17.65 5.69 9.06
N GLU A 81 17.31 6.60 8.14
CA GLU A 81 18.27 7.13 7.16
C GLU A 81 19.52 7.71 7.85
N THR A 82 19.32 8.47 8.92
CA THR A 82 20.40 9.09 9.71
C THR A 82 21.31 8.03 10.34
N GLU A 83 20.73 7.02 11.01
CA GLU A 83 21.51 5.97 11.66
C GLU A 83 22.25 5.07 10.65
N LEU A 84 21.65 4.78 9.49
CA LEU A 84 22.33 4.05 8.42
C LEU A 84 23.55 4.80 7.91
N LYS A 85 23.42 6.10 7.62
CA LYS A 85 24.53 6.95 7.15
C LYS A 85 25.62 7.07 8.22
N LYS A 86 25.25 7.35 9.47
CA LYS A 86 26.17 7.50 10.60
C LYS A 86 27.03 6.26 10.81
N ARG A 87 26.46 5.07 10.60
CA ARG A 87 27.12 3.78 10.81
C ARG A 87 27.70 3.17 9.52
N ASN A 88 27.60 3.88 8.40
CA ASN A 88 27.99 3.39 7.08
C ASN A 88 27.36 2.02 6.73
N LEU A 89 26.09 1.86 7.05
CA LEU A 89 25.32 0.63 6.77
C LEU A 89 24.47 0.82 5.51
N PRO A 90 24.42 -0.17 4.61
CA PRO A 90 23.62 -0.09 3.40
C PRO A 90 22.14 -0.30 3.69
N LEU A 91 21.27 0.20 2.80
CA LEU A 91 19.88 -0.25 2.75
C LEU A 91 19.82 -1.71 2.31
N LEU A 92 19.11 -2.52 3.10
CA LEU A 92 18.91 -3.95 2.85
C LEU A 92 17.55 -4.22 2.19
N SER A 93 17.51 -5.23 1.33
CA SER A 93 16.27 -5.83 0.85
C SER A 93 15.48 -6.46 2.01
N LEU A 94 14.16 -6.63 1.83
CA LEU A 94 13.25 -6.99 2.92
C LEU A 94 13.49 -8.40 3.46
N ASN A 95 13.58 -9.42 2.60
CA ASN A 95 13.54 -10.82 3.03
C ASN A 95 14.88 -11.53 2.94
N TYR A 96 15.64 -11.27 1.87
CA TYR A 96 17.01 -11.78 1.75
C TYR A 96 18.01 -10.98 2.58
N ARG A 97 17.62 -9.76 2.97
CA ARG A 97 18.45 -8.87 3.80
C ARG A 97 19.84 -8.66 3.21
N ARG A 98 19.86 -8.34 1.92
CA ARG A 98 21.09 -8.08 1.16
C ARG A 98 21.17 -6.60 0.77
N PRO A 99 22.37 -6.01 0.74
CA PRO A 99 22.59 -4.70 0.12
C PRO A 99 22.03 -4.67 -1.31
N LEU A 100 21.40 -3.57 -1.73
CA LEU A 100 20.74 -3.52 -3.04
C LEU A 100 21.71 -3.63 -4.23
N LYS A 101 22.99 -3.29 -4.02
CA LYS A 101 24.06 -3.48 -5.01
C LYS A 101 24.38 -4.96 -5.31
N ASP A 102 23.95 -5.88 -4.44
CA ASP A 102 24.19 -7.32 -4.62
C ASP A 102 23.16 -7.97 -5.57
N PHE A 103 22.18 -7.19 -6.06
CA PHE A 103 21.20 -7.62 -7.05
C PHE A 103 21.63 -7.20 -8.45
N GLU A 104 21.28 -7.98 -9.47
CA GLU A 104 21.55 -7.59 -10.86
C GLU A 104 20.53 -6.58 -11.40
N VAL A 105 19.33 -6.54 -10.81
CA VAL A 105 18.23 -5.66 -11.23
C VAL A 105 17.54 -5.04 -10.01
N LEU A 106 17.35 -3.72 -10.05
CA LEU A 106 16.54 -2.97 -9.08
C LEU A 106 15.39 -2.26 -9.82
N GLY A 107 14.16 -2.72 -9.62
CA GLY A 107 12.97 -2.07 -10.17
C GLY A 107 12.35 -1.11 -9.16
N LEU A 108 12.15 0.15 -9.51
CA LEU A 108 11.52 1.17 -8.64
C LEU A 108 10.29 1.75 -9.33
N THR A 109 9.11 1.56 -8.72
CA THR A 109 7.86 2.06 -9.30
C THR A 109 7.68 3.57 -9.07
N TYR A 110 7.35 4.29 -10.13
CA TYR A 110 6.97 5.70 -10.12
C TYR A 110 5.44 5.80 -10.26
N ALA A 111 4.76 5.54 -9.15
CA ALA A 111 3.29 5.47 -9.10
C ALA A 111 2.62 6.79 -8.68
N TYR A 112 3.39 7.72 -8.09
CA TYR A 112 2.93 9.02 -7.63
C TYR A 112 4.11 10.01 -7.65
N GLU A 113 3.88 11.24 -8.09
CA GLU A 113 4.95 12.20 -8.37
C GLU A 113 5.80 12.52 -7.15
N LEU A 114 5.19 12.66 -5.97
CA LEU A 114 5.90 13.00 -4.72
C LEU A 114 6.75 11.85 -4.17
N LEU A 115 6.80 10.71 -4.86
CA LEU A 115 7.73 9.63 -4.53
C LEU A 115 9.12 9.82 -5.17
N ALA A 116 9.31 10.83 -6.02
CA ALA A 116 10.58 11.06 -6.72
C ALA A 116 11.77 11.20 -5.75
N THR A 117 11.62 11.92 -4.65
CA THR A 117 12.67 12.07 -3.62
C THR A 117 12.95 10.78 -2.87
N ASN A 118 11.96 9.90 -2.72
CA ASN A 118 12.13 8.59 -2.09
C ASN A 118 12.88 7.60 -2.99
N ILE A 119 12.73 7.70 -4.32
CA ILE A 119 13.56 6.95 -5.27
C ILE A 119 15.03 7.31 -5.06
N LEU A 120 15.33 8.62 -4.94
CA LEU A 120 16.69 9.10 -4.65
C LEU A 120 17.19 8.62 -3.28
N GLN A 121 16.33 8.59 -2.25
CA GLN A 121 16.69 8.05 -0.93
C GLN A 121 17.13 6.59 -1.01
N ILE A 122 16.38 5.75 -1.73
CA ILE A 122 16.71 4.33 -1.90
C ILE A 122 18.05 4.16 -2.61
N LEU A 123 18.28 4.89 -3.71
CA LEU A 123 19.55 4.80 -4.46
C LEU A 123 20.74 5.31 -3.64
N ASN A 124 20.57 6.41 -2.90
CA ASN A 124 21.63 6.98 -2.05
C ASN A 124 22.04 5.99 -0.95
N LEU A 125 21.07 5.44 -0.21
CA LEU A 125 21.34 4.47 0.85
C LEU A 125 21.85 3.12 0.32
N ALA A 126 21.66 2.83 -0.97
CA ALA A 126 22.24 1.69 -1.64
C ALA A 126 23.67 1.93 -2.16
N GLY A 127 24.14 3.18 -2.16
CA GLY A 127 25.41 3.58 -2.78
C GLY A 127 25.40 3.47 -4.30
N ILE A 128 24.24 3.66 -4.94
CA ILE A 128 24.06 3.57 -6.40
C ILE A 128 23.99 5.00 -6.97
N PRO A 129 24.83 5.35 -7.97
CA PRO A 129 24.75 6.64 -8.65
C PRO A 129 23.35 6.91 -9.22
N PHE A 130 22.87 8.14 -9.05
CA PHE A 130 21.52 8.50 -9.46
C PHE A 130 21.32 8.40 -10.97
N LYS A 131 22.27 8.88 -11.78
CA LYS A 131 22.13 8.90 -13.23
C LYS A 131 22.49 7.56 -13.87
N ALA A 132 21.67 7.12 -14.83
CA ALA A 132 21.95 5.92 -15.63
C ALA A 132 23.28 5.98 -16.38
N SER A 133 23.66 7.17 -16.85
CA SER A 133 24.93 7.41 -17.55
C SER A 133 26.17 7.30 -16.65
N GLU A 134 26.02 7.37 -15.33
CA GLU A 134 27.11 7.29 -14.35
C GLU A 134 27.31 5.86 -13.82
N ARG A 135 26.45 4.90 -14.23
CA ARG A 135 26.48 3.51 -13.75
C ARG A 135 27.16 2.57 -14.74
N SER A 136 28.31 2.03 -14.32
CA SER A 136 29.01 0.93 -14.99
C SER A 136 28.22 -0.40 -14.91
N SER A 137 28.77 -1.47 -15.49
CA SER A 137 28.19 -2.83 -15.45
C SER A 137 28.19 -3.48 -14.06
N GLU A 138 28.90 -2.90 -13.09
CA GLU A 138 28.97 -3.36 -11.70
C GLU A 138 27.73 -3.00 -10.88
N TYR A 139 26.99 -1.96 -11.31
CA TYR A 139 25.75 -1.56 -10.67
C TYR A 139 24.56 -2.37 -11.24
N PRO A 140 23.47 -2.51 -10.46
CA PRO A 140 22.22 -3.07 -10.96
C PRO A 140 21.66 -2.24 -12.12
N ILE A 141 20.98 -2.92 -13.04
CA ILE A 141 20.11 -2.25 -14.02
C ILE A 141 18.89 -1.70 -13.28
N ILE A 142 18.65 -0.39 -13.40
CA ILE A 142 17.55 0.29 -12.71
C ILE A 142 16.34 0.37 -13.64
N LEU A 143 15.27 -0.34 -13.31
CA LEU A 143 14.03 -0.37 -14.07
C LEU A 143 12.97 0.53 -13.42
N GLY A 144 12.20 1.23 -14.23
CA GLY A 144 11.07 2.06 -13.81
C GLY A 144 9.73 1.59 -14.37
N GLY A 145 8.65 2.14 -13.86
CA GLY A 145 7.30 1.89 -14.37
C GLY A 145 6.23 2.46 -13.43
N GLY A 146 4.96 2.29 -13.77
CA GLY A 146 3.84 2.82 -12.99
C GLY A 146 3.09 3.94 -13.73
N PRO A 147 1.92 4.38 -13.20
CA PRO A 147 1.05 5.32 -13.90
C PRO A 147 1.67 6.68 -14.20
N CYS A 148 2.55 7.22 -13.33
CA CYS A 148 3.20 8.51 -13.58
C CYS A 148 4.18 8.46 -14.76
N CYS A 149 4.52 7.27 -15.28
CA CYS A 149 5.26 7.13 -16.53
C CYS A 149 4.46 7.55 -17.77
N GLY A 150 3.20 8.03 -17.61
CA GLY A 150 2.57 8.88 -18.62
C GLY A 150 3.40 10.13 -18.94
N ASN A 151 4.22 10.63 -18.00
CA ASN A 151 5.32 11.53 -18.28
C ASN A 151 6.55 11.12 -17.44
N PRO A 152 7.49 10.35 -18.00
CA PRO A 152 8.66 9.87 -17.26
C PRO A 152 9.77 10.91 -17.15
N GLU A 153 9.73 12.00 -17.93
CA GLU A 153 10.87 12.91 -18.13
C GLU A 153 11.48 13.50 -16.85
N PRO A 154 10.70 13.94 -15.84
CA PRO A 154 11.29 14.50 -14.60
C PRO A 154 12.24 13.54 -13.87
N VAL A 155 12.01 12.24 -13.99
CA VAL A 155 12.80 11.19 -13.33
C VAL A 155 13.60 10.33 -14.33
N ALA A 156 13.56 10.67 -15.62
CA ALA A 156 14.06 9.81 -16.69
C ALA A 156 15.57 9.54 -16.57
N GLU A 157 16.35 10.50 -16.08
CA GLU A 157 17.81 10.31 -15.88
C GLU A 157 18.14 9.19 -14.87
N ILE A 158 17.19 8.82 -14.00
CA ILE A 158 17.39 7.78 -12.99
C ILE A 158 17.46 6.39 -13.61
N PHE A 159 16.68 6.13 -14.65
CA PHE A 159 16.35 4.77 -15.08
C PHE A 159 17.14 4.34 -16.31
N ASP A 160 17.57 3.08 -16.31
CA ASP A 160 18.11 2.42 -17.50
C ASP A 160 17.00 2.13 -18.52
N ALA A 161 15.82 1.73 -18.04
CA ALA A 161 14.62 1.57 -18.85
C ALA A 161 13.36 1.76 -17.99
N LEU A 162 12.27 2.23 -18.59
CA LEU A 162 10.95 2.31 -17.96
C LEU A 162 9.92 1.52 -18.76
N ILE A 163 9.05 0.81 -18.05
CA ILE A 163 7.91 0.11 -18.64
C ILE A 163 6.69 1.04 -18.65
N ILE A 164 6.19 1.33 -19.84
CA ILE A 164 4.98 2.11 -20.10
C ILE A 164 3.81 1.14 -20.35
N GLY A 165 2.77 1.26 -19.54
CA GLY A 165 1.60 0.38 -19.57
C GLY A 165 1.69 -0.80 -18.62
N ASP A 166 1.16 -1.95 -19.04
CA ASP A 166 1.11 -3.18 -18.24
C ASP A 166 2.46 -3.92 -18.25
N GLY A 167 2.99 -4.29 -17.09
CA GLY A 167 4.35 -4.83 -16.95
C GLY A 167 4.46 -6.35 -16.90
N GLU A 168 3.34 -7.07 -16.81
CA GLU A 168 3.29 -8.50 -16.50
C GLU A 168 4.08 -9.39 -17.48
N GLU A 169 4.06 -9.07 -18.77
CA GLU A 169 4.84 -9.79 -19.79
C GLU A 169 6.19 -9.11 -20.04
N ALA A 170 6.20 -7.78 -20.13
CA ALA A 170 7.38 -7.00 -20.46
C ALA A 170 8.52 -7.23 -19.45
N ILE A 171 8.21 -7.42 -18.16
CA ILE A 171 9.23 -7.68 -17.15
C ILE A 171 10.03 -8.95 -17.44
N LEU A 172 9.39 -10.01 -17.93
CA LEU A 172 10.09 -11.27 -18.24
C LEU A 172 10.97 -11.14 -19.48
N GLU A 173 10.51 -10.41 -20.50
CA GLU A 173 11.29 -10.11 -21.71
C GLU A 173 12.54 -9.28 -21.37
N ILE A 174 12.39 -8.26 -20.52
CA ILE A 174 13.49 -7.42 -20.04
C ILE A 174 14.48 -8.24 -19.22
N LEU A 175 14.01 -9.03 -18.26
CA LEU A 175 14.89 -9.87 -17.43
C LEU A 175 15.64 -10.90 -18.28
N LYS A 176 14.99 -11.48 -19.30
CA LYS A 176 15.66 -12.40 -20.21
C LYS A 176 16.78 -11.70 -21.01
N ALA A 177 16.53 -10.48 -21.48
CA ALA A 177 17.56 -9.69 -22.15
C ALA A 177 18.75 -9.36 -21.22
N ILE A 178 18.47 -9.06 -19.94
CA ILE A 178 19.52 -8.81 -18.92
C ILE A 178 20.32 -10.09 -18.62
N GLU A 179 19.66 -11.25 -18.51
CA GLU A 179 20.33 -12.55 -18.30
C GLU A 179 21.31 -12.87 -19.45
N ILE A 180 20.86 -12.69 -20.69
CA ILE A 180 21.70 -12.90 -21.89
C ILE A 180 22.86 -11.90 -21.90
N TRP A 181 22.59 -10.62 -21.61
CA TRP A 181 23.63 -9.60 -21.57
C TRP A 181 24.68 -9.90 -20.49
N LYS A 182 24.27 -10.25 -19.26
CA LYS A 182 25.18 -10.59 -18.16
C LYS A 182 26.02 -11.86 -18.42
N SER A 183 25.48 -12.81 -19.18
CA SER A 183 26.22 -14.02 -19.58
C SER A 183 27.12 -13.79 -20.80
N SER A 184 26.89 -12.72 -21.56
CA SER A 184 27.76 -12.27 -22.65
C SER A 184 28.83 -11.29 -22.16
N SER A 185 29.94 -11.13 -22.90
CA SER A 185 30.88 -10.02 -22.68
C SER A 185 30.51 -8.76 -23.49
N SER A 186 29.22 -8.59 -23.80
CA SER A 186 28.70 -7.49 -24.62
C SER A 186 28.67 -6.16 -23.88
N LYS A 187 28.72 -5.07 -24.66
CA LYS A 187 28.64 -3.71 -24.11
C LYS A 187 27.20 -3.38 -23.65
N LYS A 188 27.06 -2.45 -22.71
CA LYS A 188 25.75 -2.06 -22.14
C LYS A 188 24.83 -1.45 -23.20
N GLU A 189 25.40 -0.81 -24.21
CA GLU A 189 24.67 -0.25 -25.36
C GLU A 189 23.88 -1.34 -26.12
N GLU A 190 24.41 -2.56 -26.24
CA GLU A 190 23.72 -3.68 -26.90
C GLU A 190 22.48 -4.13 -26.11
N LEU A 191 22.52 -4.04 -24.77
CA LEU A 191 21.35 -4.28 -23.92
C LEU A 191 20.27 -3.21 -24.18
N TYR A 192 20.65 -1.94 -24.28
CA TYR A 192 19.71 -0.87 -24.59
C TYR A 192 19.10 -1.01 -25.99
N GLU A 193 19.88 -1.39 -27.00
CA GLU A 193 19.36 -1.72 -28.33
C GLU A 193 18.36 -2.88 -28.31
N THR A 194 18.55 -3.83 -27.40
CA THR A 194 17.59 -4.91 -27.17
C THR A 194 16.32 -4.39 -26.51
N PHE A 195 16.43 -3.53 -25.50
CA PHE A 195 15.28 -2.89 -24.85
C PHE A 195 14.44 -2.07 -25.82
N LEU A 196 15.06 -1.35 -26.77
CA LEU A 196 14.35 -0.58 -27.80
C LEU A 196 13.40 -1.43 -28.68
N LYS A 197 13.63 -2.75 -28.74
CA LYS A 197 12.80 -3.69 -29.52
C LYS A 197 11.62 -4.27 -28.71
N ILE A 198 11.59 -4.05 -27.40
CA ILE A 198 10.56 -4.56 -26.50
C ILE A 198 9.38 -3.56 -26.47
N GLU A 199 8.18 -4.01 -26.84
CA GLU A 199 6.98 -3.17 -26.80
C GLU A 199 6.73 -2.65 -25.37
N GLY A 200 6.44 -1.36 -25.25
CA GLY A 200 6.20 -0.70 -23.96
C GLY A 200 7.46 -0.26 -23.23
N VAL A 201 8.66 -0.47 -23.77
CA VAL A 201 9.91 -0.07 -23.10
C VAL A 201 10.42 1.28 -23.60
N TYR A 202 10.54 2.21 -22.66
CA TYR A 202 11.19 3.50 -22.87
C TYR A 202 12.62 3.46 -22.34
N VAL A 203 13.59 3.84 -23.16
CA VAL A 203 15.01 3.96 -22.79
C VAL A 203 15.38 5.44 -22.77
N PRO A 204 15.47 6.08 -21.59
CA PRO A 204 15.70 7.52 -21.44
C PRO A 204 16.90 8.08 -22.20
N LEU A 205 17.97 7.29 -22.33
CA LEU A 205 19.18 7.67 -23.04
C LEU A 205 18.93 7.91 -24.55
N TYR A 206 18.04 7.13 -25.15
CA TYR A 206 17.73 7.20 -26.59
C TYR A 206 16.50 8.07 -26.90
N LYS A 207 15.72 8.45 -25.87
CA LYS A 207 14.47 9.21 -26.05
C LYS A 207 13.56 8.60 -27.11
N ASN A 208 13.47 7.26 -27.13
CA ASN A 208 12.71 6.57 -28.16
C ASN A 208 11.21 6.87 -28.02
N LYS A 209 10.51 6.89 -29.15
CA LYS A 209 9.05 6.84 -29.13
C LYS A 209 8.62 5.45 -28.66
N VAL A 210 7.69 5.40 -27.74
CA VAL A 210 7.22 4.16 -27.12
C VAL A 210 5.71 4.13 -27.14
N LYS A 211 5.15 3.00 -27.56
CA LYS A 211 3.72 2.71 -27.39
C LYS A 211 3.55 1.86 -26.16
N LYS A 212 2.57 2.18 -25.31
CA LYS A 212 2.31 1.43 -24.08
C LYS A 212 2.05 -0.04 -24.37
N ARG A 213 2.54 -0.91 -23.50
CA ARG A 213 2.15 -2.33 -23.45
C ARG A 213 0.72 -2.44 -22.91
N THR A 214 -0.10 -3.29 -23.53
CA THR A 214 -1.41 -3.66 -22.99
C THR A 214 -1.47 -5.16 -22.78
N TYR A 215 -1.65 -5.59 -21.54
CA TYR A 215 -1.78 -6.99 -21.18
C TYR A 215 -3.21 -7.46 -21.48
N ILE A 216 -3.33 -8.44 -22.37
CA ILE A 216 -4.61 -8.95 -22.89
C ILE A 216 -4.87 -10.39 -22.44
N THR A 217 -3.81 -11.13 -22.07
CA THR A 217 -3.93 -12.58 -21.85
C THR A 217 -4.62 -12.87 -20.52
N GLN A 218 -5.29 -14.03 -20.44
CA GLN A 218 -5.88 -14.53 -19.19
C GLN A 218 -4.91 -15.44 -18.45
N LYS A 219 -3.60 -15.27 -18.65
CA LYS A 219 -2.62 -16.07 -17.92
C LYS A 219 -2.77 -15.72 -16.45
N LYS A 220 -3.07 -16.74 -15.64
CA LYS A 220 -3.21 -16.59 -14.20
C LYS A 220 -1.81 -16.39 -13.61
N PHE A 221 -1.63 -15.27 -12.92
CA PHE A 221 -0.44 -15.00 -12.14
C PHE A 221 -0.83 -14.92 -10.67
N THR A 222 -0.12 -15.65 -9.83
CA THR A 222 -0.28 -15.55 -8.38
C THR A 222 0.61 -14.41 -7.89
N PRO A 223 0.05 -13.35 -7.28
CA PRO A 223 0.86 -12.33 -6.63
C PRO A 223 1.76 -12.93 -5.55
N LEU A 224 2.81 -12.20 -5.19
CA LEU A 224 3.68 -12.56 -4.08
C LEU A 224 2.92 -12.43 -2.74
N TYR A 225 2.64 -13.58 -2.12
CA TYR A 225 2.04 -13.67 -0.81
C TYR A 225 3.06 -14.07 0.25
N SER A 226 2.97 -13.39 1.39
CA SER A 226 3.68 -13.64 2.65
C SER A 226 2.85 -12.99 3.76
N ILE A 227 3.23 -13.19 5.01
CA ILE A 227 2.58 -12.50 6.14
C ILE A 227 3.37 -11.22 6.44
N PRO A 228 2.79 -10.02 6.28
CA PRO A 228 3.45 -8.79 6.67
C PRO A 228 3.75 -8.78 8.17
N ILE A 229 4.95 -8.35 8.56
CA ILE A 229 5.41 -8.34 9.97
C ILE A 229 4.58 -7.37 10.82
N ILE A 230 4.22 -6.22 10.23
CA ILE A 230 3.40 -5.17 10.84
C ILE A 230 2.16 -4.90 9.98
N PRO A 231 1.08 -4.33 10.55
CA PRO A 231 -0.11 -3.96 9.79
C PRO A 231 0.22 -3.02 8.63
N LEU A 232 -0.35 -3.30 7.46
CA LEU A 232 -0.21 -2.44 6.28
C LEU A 232 -1.21 -1.27 6.30
N SER A 233 -0.97 -0.23 5.51
CA SER A 233 -1.89 0.90 5.34
C SER A 233 -3.26 0.45 4.81
N HIS A 234 -3.24 -0.57 3.95
CA HIS A 234 -4.40 -1.37 3.58
C HIS A 234 -4.17 -2.82 4.00
N ASP A 235 -4.42 -3.13 5.28
CA ASP A 235 -4.11 -4.43 5.89
C ASP A 235 -5.12 -5.54 5.51
N ARG A 236 -5.11 -5.92 4.23
CA ARG A 236 -6.05 -6.87 3.60
C ARG A 236 -5.46 -7.39 2.30
N VAL A 237 -6.00 -8.48 1.75
CA VAL A 237 -5.62 -8.90 0.39
C VAL A 237 -6.29 -7.99 -0.65
N SER A 238 -5.52 -7.47 -1.60
CA SER A 238 -6.03 -6.67 -2.72
C SER A 238 -6.28 -7.56 -3.92
N ILE A 239 -7.52 -7.58 -4.41
CA ILE A 239 -7.95 -8.43 -5.53
C ILE A 239 -8.47 -7.53 -6.66
N GLU A 240 -7.76 -7.48 -7.78
CA GLU A 240 -8.19 -6.70 -8.94
C GLU A 240 -9.35 -7.42 -9.65
N ILE A 241 -10.56 -6.85 -9.59
CA ILE A 241 -11.74 -7.41 -10.28
C ILE A 241 -11.85 -6.91 -11.72
N SER A 242 -11.30 -5.73 -12.01
CA SER A 242 -11.20 -5.18 -13.36
C SER A 242 -10.13 -4.09 -13.46
N ARG A 243 -9.50 -4.01 -14.63
CA ARG A 243 -8.53 -2.98 -15.00
C ARG A 243 -9.10 -2.07 -16.09
N GLY A 244 -8.79 -0.77 -16.00
CA GLY A 244 -9.21 0.23 -16.99
C GLY A 244 -10.61 0.81 -16.76
N CYS A 245 -10.87 1.96 -17.37
CA CYS A 245 -12.15 2.68 -17.28
C CYS A 245 -12.45 3.42 -18.59
N THR A 246 -13.70 3.35 -19.05
CA THR A 246 -14.17 3.91 -20.34
C THR A 246 -15.05 5.16 -20.17
N ARG A 247 -15.33 5.55 -18.91
CA ARG A 247 -16.17 6.72 -18.56
C ARG A 247 -15.66 8.06 -19.11
N SER A 248 -14.39 8.13 -19.53
CA SER A 248 -13.83 9.32 -20.19
C SER A 248 -13.97 10.61 -19.38
N CYS A 249 -13.81 10.53 -18.05
CA CYS A 249 -13.72 11.73 -17.22
C CYS A 249 -12.48 12.53 -17.66
N ARG A 250 -12.67 13.78 -18.06
CA ARG A 250 -11.66 14.56 -18.83
C ARG A 250 -10.42 14.97 -18.04
N PHE A 251 -10.46 14.83 -16.73
CA PHE A 251 -9.33 15.04 -15.81
C PHE A 251 -8.60 13.74 -15.44
N CYS A 252 -9.18 12.58 -15.70
CA CYS A 252 -8.76 11.32 -15.06
C CYS A 252 -7.71 10.60 -15.90
N GLU A 253 -6.44 10.77 -15.55
CA GLU A 253 -5.29 10.08 -16.17
C GLU A 253 -5.48 8.56 -16.21
N ALA A 254 -5.81 7.93 -15.08
CA ALA A 254 -6.03 6.49 -14.99
C ALA A 254 -7.09 6.00 -15.99
N GLY A 255 -8.10 6.84 -16.26
CA GLY A 255 -9.15 6.58 -17.24
C GLY A 255 -8.64 6.56 -18.69
N PHE A 256 -7.52 7.18 -19.02
CA PHE A 256 -6.89 7.14 -20.34
C PHE A 256 -5.72 6.14 -20.38
N TYR A 257 -4.91 6.12 -19.33
CA TYR A 257 -3.74 5.25 -19.19
C TYR A 257 -4.09 3.77 -19.27
N TYR A 258 -5.09 3.31 -18.52
CA TYR A 258 -5.37 1.87 -18.38
C TYR A 258 -6.32 1.27 -19.43
N ARG A 259 -6.86 2.07 -20.36
CA ARG A 259 -7.76 1.57 -21.42
C ARG A 259 -7.08 0.49 -22.27
N PRO A 260 -7.83 -0.52 -22.77
CA PRO A 260 -9.28 -0.73 -22.66
C PRO A 260 -9.72 -1.30 -21.30
N VAL A 261 -11.01 -1.56 -21.11
CA VAL A 261 -11.50 -2.24 -19.89
C VAL A 261 -11.26 -3.75 -19.99
N ARG A 262 -10.78 -4.36 -18.92
CA ARG A 262 -10.49 -5.79 -18.81
C ARG A 262 -11.06 -6.30 -17.49
N GLU A 263 -12.14 -7.07 -17.56
CA GLU A 263 -12.82 -7.64 -16.40
C GLU A 263 -12.43 -9.10 -16.18
N LYS A 264 -12.20 -9.49 -14.92
CA LYS A 264 -12.01 -10.89 -14.52
C LYS A 264 -13.37 -11.57 -14.33
N SER A 265 -13.41 -12.90 -14.43
CA SER A 265 -14.64 -13.65 -14.15
C SER A 265 -14.88 -13.80 -12.64
N PRO A 266 -16.15 -13.92 -12.17
CA PRO A 266 -16.44 -14.15 -10.76
C PRO A 266 -15.74 -15.38 -10.15
N LEU A 267 -15.63 -16.47 -10.91
CA LEU A 267 -14.95 -17.69 -10.46
C LEU A 267 -13.45 -17.49 -10.31
N GLU A 268 -12.82 -16.79 -11.25
CA GLU A 268 -11.40 -16.44 -11.14
C GLU A 268 -11.12 -15.59 -9.89
N ILE A 269 -11.98 -14.61 -9.62
CA ILE A 269 -11.89 -13.75 -8.43
C ILE A 269 -12.07 -14.58 -7.14
N LEU A 270 -13.04 -15.51 -7.11
CA LEU A 270 -13.26 -16.39 -5.97
C LEU A 270 -12.01 -17.24 -5.65
N GLU A 271 -11.42 -17.87 -6.67
CA GLU A 271 -10.23 -18.70 -6.50
C GLU A 271 -9.01 -17.88 -6.07
N GLU A 272 -8.84 -16.66 -6.59
CA GLU A 272 -7.80 -15.74 -6.12
C GLU A 272 -7.98 -15.39 -4.65
N ILE A 273 -9.21 -15.11 -4.20
CA ILE A 273 -9.51 -14.82 -2.79
C ILE A 273 -9.20 -16.02 -1.90
N LYS A 274 -9.68 -17.23 -2.27
CA LYS A 274 -9.41 -18.47 -1.52
C LYS A 274 -7.91 -18.71 -1.39
N THR A 275 -7.19 -18.60 -2.50
CA THR A 275 -5.72 -18.74 -2.54
C THR A 275 -5.03 -17.72 -1.65
N ALA A 276 -5.41 -16.45 -1.75
CA ALA A 276 -4.81 -15.37 -0.97
C ALA A 276 -5.05 -15.59 0.54
N PHE A 277 -6.27 -15.93 0.96
CA PHE A 277 -6.57 -16.22 2.36
C PHE A 277 -5.79 -17.42 2.89
N ASN A 278 -5.71 -18.51 2.13
CA ASN A 278 -4.94 -19.70 2.51
C ASN A 278 -3.44 -19.39 2.64
N LEU A 279 -2.88 -18.58 1.74
CA LEU A 279 -1.46 -18.24 1.74
C LEU A 279 -1.09 -17.10 2.72
N THR A 280 -2.04 -16.47 3.39
CA THR A 280 -1.70 -15.32 4.26
C THR A 280 -2.34 -15.37 5.63
N GLY A 281 -3.40 -16.16 5.81
CA GLY A 281 -4.24 -16.11 7.00
C GLY A 281 -5.12 -14.86 7.09
N TYR A 282 -5.10 -13.94 6.11
CA TYR A 282 -6.07 -12.85 6.05
C TYR A 282 -7.51 -13.37 5.95
N ARG A 283 -8.44 -12.53 6.38
CA ARG A 283 -9.89 -12.73 6.24
C ARG A 283 -10.58 -11.55 5.56
N GLU A 284 -9.82 -10.53 5.24
CA GLU A 284 -10.31 -9.31 4.61
C GLU A 284 -9.76 -9.20 3.19
N ALA A 285 -10.64 -8.98 2.22
CA ALA A 285 -10.29 -8.75 0.83
C ALA A 285 -10.89 -7.44 0.32
N SER A 286 -10.11 -6.65 -0.41
CA SER A 286 -10.60 -5.48 -1.14
C SER A 286 -10.73 -5.80 -2.62
N LEU A 287 -11.92 -5.58 -3.17
CA LEU A 287 -12.26 -5.80 -4.57
C LEU A 287 -11.91 -4.54 -5.39
N MET A 288 -10.67 -4.47 -5.86
CA MET A 288 -10.04 -3.30 -6.48
C MET A 288 -10.45 -3.12 -7.94
N SER A 289 -10.82 -1.89 -8.31
CA SER A 289 -11.07 -1.44 -9.69
C SER A 289 -11.11 0.09 -9.73
N LEU A 290 -10.90 0.69 -10.91
CA LEU A 290 -11.13 2.13 -11.15
C LEU A 290 -12.62 2.50 -11.06
N SER A 291 -13.53 1.55 -11.31
CA SER A 291 -14.97 1.76 -11.16
C SER A 291 -15.65 0.42 -10.88
N ALA A 292 -15.61 -0.01 -9.61
CA ALA A 292 -16.16 -1.30 -9.21
C ALA A 292 -17.68 -1.40 -9.48
N GLY A 293 -18.41 -0.30 -9.38
CA GLY A 293 -19.84 -0.22 -9.70
C GLY A 293 -20.17 -0.44 -11.18
N ASP A 294 -19.18 -0.31 -12.08
CA ASP A 294 -19.37 -0.55 -13.52
C ASP A 294 -18.96 -1.97 -13.95
N TYR A 295 -18.48 -2.82 -13.02
CA TYR A 295 -18.13 -4.21 -13.29
C TYR A 295 -19.38 -5.02 -13.67
N THR A 296 -19.39 -5.62 -14.86
CA THR A 296 -20.62 -6.17 -15.45
C THR A 296 -21.23 -7.36 -14.69
N CYS A 297 -20.44 -8.04 -13.86
CA CYS A 297 -20.88 -9.18 -13.03
C CYS A 297 -20.80 -8.87 -11.52
N LEU A 298 -20.93 -7.59 -11.11
CA LEU A 298 -20.79 -7.22 -9.69
C LEU A 298 -21.81 -7.94 -8.79
N GLU A 299 -23.09 -7.99 -9.17
CA GLU A 299 -24.09 -8.69 -8.36
C GLU A 299 -23.85 -10.20 -8.31
N ASP A 300 -23.47 -10.82 -9.43
CA ASP A 300 -23.17 -12.25 -9.49
C ASP A 300 -21.97 -12.60 -8.61
N LEU A 301 -20.91 -11.78 -8.67
CA LEU A 301 -19.75 -11.91 -7.80
C LEU A 301 -20.15 -11.76 -6.33
N VAL A 302 -20.98 -10.77 -6.01
CA VAL A 302 -21.40 -10.53 -4.62
C VAL A 302 -22.21 -11.69 -4.05
N SER A 303 -23.11 -12.26 -4.86
CA SER A 303 -23.90 -13.43 -4.51
C SER A 303 -23.02 -14.67 -4.35
N LEU A 304 -22.05 -14.86 -5.25
CA LEU A 304 -21.06 -15.92 -5.17
C LEU A 304 -20.25 -15.83 -3.88
N LEU A 305 -19.65 -14.67 -3.59
CA LEU A 305 -18.86 -14.48 -2.36
C LEU A 305 -19.71 -14.64 -1.10
N LYS A 306 -20.96 -14.16 -1.10
CA LYS A 306 -21.88 -14.37 0.02
C LYS A 306 -22.15 -15.85 0.25
N ARG A 307 -22.41 -16.62 -0.81
CA ARG A 307 -22.63 -18.07 -0.71
C ARG A 307 -21.39 -18.80 -0.20
N GLU A 308 -20.22 -18.46 -0.71
CA GLU A 308 -18.99 -19.19 -0.37
C GLU A 308 -18.49 -18.85 1.05
N PHE A 309 -18.55 -17.58 1.46
CA PHE A 309 -17.90 -17.12 2.70
C PHE A 309 -18.86 -16.79 3.85
N TYR A 310 -20.16 -16.62 3.59
CA TYR A 310 -21.12 -16.24 4.63
C TYR A 310 -22.19 -17.30 4.94
N SER A 311 -22.34 -18.35 4.12
CA SER A 311 -23.32 -19.42 4.37
C SER A 311 -23.01 -20.25 5.63
N ALA A 312 -21.73 -20.38 5.98
CA ALA A 312 -21.24 -21.18 7.10
C ALA A 312 -21.25 -20.46 8.47
N SER A 313 -22.16 -19.50 8.67
CA SER A 313 -22.51 -18.82 9.93
C SER A 313 -21.48 -17.90 10.63
N LEU A 314 -20.18 -17.91 10.29
CA LEU A 314 -19.19 -17.29 11.18
C LEU A 314 -18.91 -15.79 10.99
N ARG A 315 -19.49 -15.12 9.97
CA ARG A 315 -19.26 -13.68 9.67
C ARG A 315 -17.77 -13.26 9.86
N GLU A 316 -16.85 -14.17 9.52
CA GLU A 316 -15.43 -14.04 9.81
C GLU A 316 -14.72 -13.24 8.73
N TYR A 317 -15.18 -13.41 7.48
CA TYR A 317 -14.65 -12.72 6.32
C TYR A 317 -15.22 -11.31 6.21
N ILE A 318 -14.47 -10.40 5.61
CA ILE A 318 -14.97 -9.08 5.26
C ILE A 318 -14.48 -8.68 3.87
N PHE A 319 -15.40 -8.12 3.09
CA PHE A 319 -15.13 -7.66 1.73
C PHE A 319 -15.41 -6.18 1.65
N THR A 320 -14.49 -5.44 1.02
CA THR A 320 -14.65 -4.00 0.78
C THR A 320 -14.55 -3.67 -0.70
N LEU A 321 -15.26 -2.61 -1.10
CA LEU A 321 -15.15 -2.00 -2.42
C LEU A 321 -14.47 -0.64 -2.30
N PRO A 322 -13.74 -0.17 -3.34
CA PRO A 322 -13.26 1.20 -3.42
C PRO A 322 -14.43 2.18 -3.52
N SER A 323 -14.12 3.48 -3.63
CA SER A 323 -15.15 4.52 -3.79
C SER A 323 -16.10 4.19 -4.96
N LEU A 324 -17.40 4.25 -4.69
CA LEU A 324 -18.42 3.86 -5.65
C LEU A 324 -18.92 5.06 -6.44
N ARG A 325 -19.29 4.82 -7.70
CA ARG A 325 -19.90 5.82 -8.56
C ARG A 325 -21.37 6.00 -8.16
N ILE A 326 -21.86 7.23 -8.18
CA ILE A 326 -23.30 7.50 -8.09
C ILE A 326 -24.05 6.76 -9.19
N GLY A 327 -25.14 6.11 -8.81
CA GLY A 327 -25.98 5.28 -9.67
C GLY A 327 -25.65 3.79 -9.64
N SER A 328 -24.57 3.37 -8.98
CA SER A 328 -24.12 1.96 -8.97
C SER A 328 -24.51 1.18 -7.70
N LEU A 329 -25.10 1.85 -6.70
CA LEU A 329 -25.53 1.19 -5.48
C LEU A 329 -26.83 0.40 -5.71
N THR A 330 -26.79 -0.89 -5.38
CA THR A 330 -27.97 -1.76 -5.39
C THR A 330 -28.22 -2.36 -4.01
N PRO A 331 -29.46 -2.77 -3.70
CA PRO A 331 -29.80 -3.52 -2.48
C PRO A 331 -28.83 -4.66 -2.15
N LYS A 332 -28.49 -5.50 -3.15
CA LYS A 332 -27.59 -6.64 -2.97
C LYS A 332 -26.17 -6.22 -2.58
N VAL A 333 -25.64 -5.19 -3.24
CA VAL A 333 -24.29 -4.65 -2.93
C VAL A 333 -24.26 -4.07 -1.52
N LEU A 334 -25.28 -3.32 -1.12
CA LEU A 334 -25.36 -2.72 0.22
C LEU A 334 -25.52 -3.79 1.31
N GLU A 335 -26.35 -4.80 1.09
CA GLU A 335 -26.48 -5.94 1.99
C GLU A 335 -25.12 -6.62 2.21
N PHE A 336 -24.40 -6.91 1.12
CA PHE A 336 -23.07 -7.51 1.19
C PHE A 336 -22.04 -6.65 1.91
N LEU A 337 -21.96 -5.36 1.60
CA LEU A 337 -21.04 -4.43 2.28
C LEU A 337 -21.37 -4.31 3.77
N LYS A 338 -22.66 -4.40 4.13
CA LYS A 338 -23.11 -4.41 5.52
C LYS A 338 -22.68 -5.67 6.25
N MET A 339 -22.69 -6.83 5.58
CA MET A 339 -22.13 -8.09 6.13
C MET A 339 -20.63 -7.95 6.39
N GLY A 340 -19.90 -7.25 5.50
CA GLY A 340 -18.49 -6.86 5.69
C GLY A 340 -18.26 -5.79 6.75
N ARG A 341 -19.32 -5.34 7.44
CA ARG A 341 -19.28 -4.41 8.59
C ARG A 341 -18.65 -3.05 8.29
N THR A 342 -18.62 -2.66 7.03
CA THR A 342 -18.27 -1.30 6.63
C THR A 342 -19.33 -0.35 7.18
N SER A 343 -18.89 0.72 7.85
CA SER A 343 -19.80 1.74 8.43
C SER A 343 -19.90 3.01 7.58
N THR A 344 -19.01 3.16 6.59
CA THR A 344 -18.86 4.36 5.77
C THR A 344 -18.95 4.01 4.30
N ILE A 345 -19.84 4.69 3.57
CA ILE A 345 -19.88 4.64 2.10
C ILE A 345 -19.16 5.87 1.56
N THR A 346 -18.25 5.65 0.61
CA THR A 346 -17.56 6.74 -0.08
C THR A 346 -18.06 6.82 -1.51
N LEU A 347 -18.54 8.00 -1.92
CA LEU A 347 -19.08 8.25 -3.25
C LEU A 347 -18.31 9.38 -3.94
N ALA A 348 -18.02 9.18 -5.22
CA ALA A 348 -17.31 10.17 -6.03
C ALA A 348 -18.32 10.98 -6.86
N VAL A 349 -18.38 12.29 -6.59
CA VAL A 349 -19.28 13.27 -7.24
C VAL A 349 -18.49 14.23 -8.13
N GLU A 350 -17.28 14.61 -7.68
CA GLU A 350 -16.27 15.45 -8.31
C GLU A 350 -16.65 16.92 -8.53
N ALA A 351 -17.89 17.20 -8.94
CA ALA A 351 -18.42 18.55 -9.12
C ALA A 351 -19.89 18.65 -8.65
N ALA A 352 -20.21 19.72 -7.93
CA ALA A 352 -21.55 19.95 -7.38
C ALA A 352 -22.55 20.50 -8.40
N SER A 353 -22.09 21.33 -9.35
CA SER A 353 -22.95 21.87 -10.40
C SER A 353 -23.08 20.92 -11.59
N GLU A 354 -24.26 20.94 -12.22
CA GLU A 354 -24.49 20.13 -13.42
C GLU A 354 -23.61 20.61 -14.57
N ARG A 355 -23.43 21.93 -14.68
CA ARG A 355 -22.55 22.55 -15.67
C ARG A 355 -21.13 22.01 -15.56
N LEU A 356 -20.53 22.03 -14.36
CA LEU A 356 -19.16 21.57 -14.17
C LEU A 356 -19.05 20.03 -14.31
N ARG A 357 -20.07 19.27 -13.91
CA ARG A 357 -20.17 17.83 -14.22
C ARG A 357 -20.15 17.55 -15.72
N ARG A 358 -20.84 18.34 -16.53
CA ARG A 358 -20.81 18.25 -18.00
C ARG A 358 -19.42 18.56 -18.55
N VAL A 359 -18.77 19.61 -18.04
CA VAL A 359 -17.41 20.00 -18.43
C VAL A 359 -16.43 18.85 -18.20
N ILE A 360 -16.47 18.20 -17.03
CA ILE A 360 -15.55 17.09 -16.70
C ILE A 360 -15.98 15.72 -17.26
N ASN A 361 -17.11 15.65 -17.98
CA ASN A 361 -17.73 14.42 -18.47
C ASN A 361 -18.13 13.42 -17.36
N LYS A 362 -18.67 13.93 -16.25
CA LYS A 362 -19.19 13.12 -15.15
C LYS A 362 -20.72 13.05 -15.23
N ASN A 363 -21.23 12.09 -16.02
CA ASN A 363 -22.66 11.89 -16.20
C ASN A 363 -23.34 11.28 -14.95
N LEU A 364 -23.71 12.11 -13.98
CA LEU A 364 -24.53 11.76 -12.82
C LEU A 364 -25.50 12.91 -12.50
N THR A 365 -26.62 12.56 -11.85
CA THR A 365 -27.63 13.53 -11.41
C THR A 365 -27.64 13.65 -9.89
N LEU A 366 -28.10 14.78 -9.37
CA LEU A 366 -28.23 14.95 -7.92
C LEU A 366 -29.34 14.06 -7.37
N GLU A 367 -30.39 13.81 -8.13
CA GLU A 367 -31.47 12.89 -7.76
C GLU A 367 -30.94 11.48 -7.51
N ALA A 368 -30.02 11.01 -8.37
CA ALA A 368 -29.35 9.72 -8.17
C ALA A 368 -28.49 9.73 -6.90
N LEU A 369 -27.81 10.84 -6.58
CA LEU A 369 -27.05 10.97 -5.33
C LEU A 369 -27.97 10.90 -4.10
N PHE A 370 -29.09 11.63 -4.09
CA PHE A 370 -30.04 11.60 -2.98
C PHE A 370 -30.65 10.20 -2.80
N ARG A 371 -31.04 9.55 -3.90
CA ARG A 371 -31.55 8.17 -3.88
C ARG A 371 -30.52 7.19 -3.32
N ASP A 372 -29.27 7.27 -3.77
CA ASP A 372 -28.20 6.39 -3.34
C ASP A 372 -27.87 6.56 -1.84
N ILE A 373 -27.91 7.81 -1.34
CA ILE A 373 -27.75 8.11 0.09
C ILE A 373 -28.93 7.57 0.90
N GLU A 374 -30.17 7.76 0.43
CA GLU A 374 -31.37 7.24 1.07
C GLU A 374 -31.34 5.72 1.14
N LEU A 375 -30.96 5.06 0.05
CA LEU A 375 -30.80 3.62 0.00
C LEU A 375 -29.72 3.15 1.00
N ALA A 376 -28.55 3.78 1.02
CA ALA A 376 -27.49 3.45 1.99
C ALA A 376 -27.97 3.64 3.44
N LYS A 377 -28.70 4.72 3.73
CA LYS A 377 -29.31 4.96 5.05
C LYS A 377 -30.25 3.83 5.46
N ASN A 378 -31.11 3.38 4.55
CA ASN A 378 -32.09 2.31 4.81
C ASN A 378 -31.40 0.96 5.11
N TYR A 379 -30.20 0.73 4.57
CA TYR A 379 -29.35 -0.42 4.91
C TYR A 379 -28.45 -0.20 6.15
N GLY A 380 -28.68 0.89 6.89
CA GLY A 380 -28.03 1.18 8.16
C GLY A 380 -26.62 1.73 8.03
N PHE A 381 -26.26 2.33 6.89
CA PHE A 381 -25.04 3.15 6.77
C PHE A 381 -25.31 4.54 7.31
N ARG A 382 -24.49 4.99 8.27
CA ARG A 382 -24.68 6.27 8.99
C ARG A 382 -23.59 7.29 8.70
N ARG A 383 -22.55 6.91 7.96
CA ARG A 383 -21.46 7.80 7.56
C ARG A 383 -21.30 7.77 6.05
N ILE A 384 -21.27 8.94 5.42
CA ILE A 384 -21.08 9.08 3.97
C ILE A 384 -19.99 10.12 3.72
N LYS A 385 -19.03 9.75 2.87
CA LYS A 385 -17.96 10.63 2.43
C LYS A 385 -18.15 10.92 0.94
N LEU A 386 -18.18 12.20 0.57
CA LEU A 386 -18.35 12.66 -0.81
C LEU A 386 -17.06 13.32 -1.30
N TYR A 387 -16.59 12.91 -2.49
CA TYR A 387 -15.38 13.45 -3.11
C TYR A 387 -15.67 14.49 -4.16
N PHE A 388 -14.92 15.59 -4.11
CA PHE A 388 -14.98 16.75 -4.98
C PHE A 388 -13.59 17.14 -5.48
N MET A 389 -13.55 18.01 -6.48
CA MET A 389 -12.34 18.65 -6.98
C MET A 389 -12.54 20.17 -6.97
N LEU A 390 -11.46 20.92 -6.75
CA LEU A 390 -11.43 22.38 -6.85
C LEU A 390 -10.44 22.82 -7.93
N GLY A 391 -10.72 23.95 -8.56
CA GLY A 391 -9.87 24.50 -9.61
C GLY A 391 -10.03 23.80 -10.95
N LEU A 392 -11.17 23.16 -11.20
CA LEU A 392 -11.44 22.53 -12.50
C LEU A 392 -11.51 23.58 -13.62
N PRO A 393 -11.22 23.20 -14.88
CA PRO A 393 -11.37 24.12 -16.00
C PRO A 393 -12.79 24.68 -16.07
N THR A 394 -12.90 25.98 -16.33
CA THR A 394 -14.16 26.76 -16.35
C THR A 394 -14.90 26.88 -15.01
N GLU A 395 -14.36 26.42 -13.87
CA GLU A 395 -14.98 26.58 -12.55
C GLU A 395 -15.17 28.05 -12.18
N ARG A 396 -16.36 28.38 -11.68
CA ARG A 396 -16.79 29.72 -11.27
C ARG A 396 -17.21 29.70 -9.80
N GLU A 397 -17.40 30.89 -9.24
CA GLU A 397 -17.84 31.03 -7.85
C GLU A 397 -19.22 30.38 -7.62
N GLU A 398 -20.13 30.47 -8.59
CA GLU A 398 -21.46 29.85 -8.51
C GLU A 398 -21.39 28.32 -8.35
N ASP A 399 -20.37 27.66 -8.91
CA ASP A 399 -20.19 26.21 -8.72
C ASP A 399 -19.77 25.87 -7.29
N LEU A 400 -19.02 26.75 -6.62
CA LEU A 400 -18.65 26.62 -5.21
C LEU A 400 -19.86 26.86 -4.30
N GLU A 401 -20.70 27.84 -4.65
CA GLU A 401 -21.98 28.07 -3.98
C GLU A 401 -22.91 26.87 -4.12
N GLU A 402 -22.97 26.24 -5.30
CA GLU A 402 -23.73 25.01 -5.51
C GLU A 402 -23.22 23.84 -4.66
N LEU A 403 -21.91 23.75 -4.40
CA LEU A 403 -21.34 22.78 -3.46
C LEU A 403 -21.82 23.03 -2.03
N ILE A 404 -21.82 24.28 -1.58
CA ILE A 404 -22.33 24.67 -0.25
C ILE A 404 -23.84 24.38 -0.17
N LYS A 405 -24.60 24.70 -1.22
CA LYS A 405 -26.04 24.43 -1.30
C LYS A 405 -26.33 22.93 -1.26
N LEU A 406 -25.57 22.12 -1.99
CA LEU A 406 -25.68 20.67 -1.98
C LEU A 406 -25.46 20.12 -0.56
N TYR A 407 -24.41 20.56 0.13
CA TYR A 407 -24.16 20.16 1.51
C TYR A 407 -25.34 20.51 2.45
N LYS A 408 -25.82 21.75 2.39
CA LYS A 408 -26.96 22.22 3.21
C LYS A 408 -28.22 21.39 2.94
N ASN A 409 -28.51 21.09 1.68
CA ASN A 409 -29.65 20.27 1.30
C ASN A 409 -29.51 18.82 1.81
N LEU A 410 -28.33 18.22 1.63
CA LEU A 410 -28.06 16.87 2.13
C LEU A 410 -28.20 16.77 3.66
N LYS A 411 -27.65 17.73 4.41
CA LYS A 411 -27.80 17.78 5.88
C LYS A 411 -29.26 18.01 6.31
N LYS A 412 -30.02 18.83 5.58
CA LYS A 412 -31.44 19.06 5.85
C LYS A 412 -32.27 17.79 5.64
N THR A 413 -32.00 17.04 4.57
CA THR A 413 -32.72 15.82 4.21
C THR A 413 -32.30 14.61 5.06
N PHE A 414 -31.00 14.46 5.33
CA PHE A 414 -30.43 13.29 6.01
C PHE A 414 -29.83 13.65 7.37
N LYS A 415 -30.65 14.19 8.29
CA LYS A 415 -30.21 14.66 9.62
C LYS A 415 -29.48 13.61 10.46
N GLU A 416 -29.80 12.34 10.27
CA GLU A 416 -29.22 11.21 11.02
C GLU A 416 -27.99 10.58 10.34
N VAL A 417 -27.53 11.14 9.22
CA VAL A 417 -26.36 10.65 8.48
C VAL A 417 -25.23 11.67 8.62
N ASP A 418 -24.09 11.20 9.07
CA ASP A 418 -22.87 12.01 9.10
C ASP A 418 -22.28 12.08 7.69
N ILE A 419 -22.50 13.23 7.04
CA ILE A 419 -22.01 13.52 5.69
C ILE A 419 -20.79 14.43 5.80
N SER A 420 -19.69 13.98 5.19
CA SER A 420 -18.44 14.73 5.08
C SER A 420 -18.01 14.89 3.62
N PHE A 421 -17.43 16.04 3.30
CA PHE A 421 -16.96 16.40 1.97
C PHE A 421 -15.43 16.41 2.00
N SER A 422 -14.81 15.86 0.96
CA SER A 422 -13.37 15.92 0.76
C SER A 422 -13.09 16.45 -0.64
N ALA A 423 -12.18 17.42 -0.76
CA ALA A 423 -11.78 17.96 -2.05
C ALA A 423 -10.29 17.76 -2.35
N SER A 424 -9.98 17.42 -3.60
CA SER A 424 -8.63 17.49 -4.17
C SER A 424 -8.47 18.76 -4.99
N ILE A 425 -7.23 19.22 -5.20
CA ILE A 425 -6.95 20.29 -6.14
C ILE A 425 -6.74 19.65 -7.52
N PHE A 426 -7.36 20.22 -8.55
CA PHE A 426 -7.21 19.74 -9.91
C PHE A 426 -5.76 19.88 -10.37
N ILE A 427 -5.21 18.79 -10.91
CA ILE A 427 -3.89 18.74 -11.53
C ILE A 427 -4.07 18.32 -12.99
N PRO A 428 -3.67 19.15 -13.97
CA PRO A 428 -3.64 18.78 -15.37
C PRO A 428 -2.64 17.64 -15.60
N LYS A 429 -3.16 16.42 -15.80
CA LYS A 429 -2.31 15.24 -16.01
C LYS A 429 -2.01 15.00 -17.49
N PRO A 430 -0.82 14.47 -17.84
CA PRO A 430 -0.47 14.01 -19.18
C PRO A 430 -1.55 13.09 -19.78
N HIS A 431 -1.70 13.15 -21.11
CA HIS A 431 -2.62 12.31 -21.88
C HIS A 431 -4.10 12.42 -21.48
N THR A 432 -4.49 13.53 -20.85
CA THR A 432 -5.90 13.85 -20.58
C THR A 432 -6.38 14.98 -21.50
N PRO A 433 -7.70 15.10 -21.76
CA PRO A 433 -8.25 16.26 -22.49
C PRO A 433 -7.91 17.61 -21.84
N PHE A 434 -7.62 17.64 -20.53
CA PHE A 434 -7.23 18.85 -19.83
C PHE A 434 -5.72 19.03 -19.66
N GLN A 435 -4.86 18.23 -20.32
CA GLN A 435 -3.40 18.34 -20.19
C GLN A 435 -2.83 19.72 -20.61
N TRP A 436 -3.59 20.51 -21.36
CA TRP A 436 -3.23 21.87 -21.78
C TRP A 436 -3.76 22.96 -20.86
N GLU A 437 -4.66 22.65 -19.93
CA GLU A 437 -5.26 23.65 -19.05
C GLU A 437 -4.27 24.12 -17.99
N ARG A 438 -4.47 25.33 -17.46
CA ARG A 438 -3.73 25.78 -16.28
C ARG A 438 -4.13 24.98 -15.03
N GLN A 439 -3.21 24.89 -14.08
CA GLN A 439 -3.53 24.59 -12.69
C GLN A 439 -3.76 25.91 -11.93
N ILE A 440 -4.65 25.92 -10.95
CA ILE A 440 -4.84 27.11 -10.10
C ILE A 440 -3.64 27.32 -9.17
N SER A 441 -3.36 28.57 -8.83
CA SER A 441 -2.30 28.91 -7.88
C SER A 441 -2.60 28.39 -6.46
N VAL A 442 -1.56 28.31 -5.63
CA VAL A 442 -1.69 27.93 -4.21
C VAL A 442 -2.62 28.87 -3.45
N ASP A 443 -2.54 30.17 -3.74
CA ASP A 443 -3.38 31.19 -3.07
C ASP A 443 -4.85 31.08 -3.51
N GLU A 444 -5.13 30.96 -4.81
CA GLU A 444 -6.48 30.68 -5.32
C GLU A 444 -7.08 29.42 -4.68
N ALA A 445 -6.27 28.36 -4.52
CA ALA A 445 -6.72 27.12 -3.89
C ALA A 445 -7.06 27.33 -2.41
N TYR A 446 -6.23 28.06 -1.65
CA TYR A 446 -6.52 28.36 -0.25
C TYR A 446 -7.75 29.26 -0.09
N GLU A 447 -7.97 30.23 -0.98
CA GLU A 447 -9.16 31.07 -1.00
C GLU A 447 -10.43 30.25 -1.20
N LYS A 448 -10.45 29.38 -2.21
CA LYS A 448 -11.57 28.45 -2.47
C LYS A 448 -11.81 27.50 -1.30
N ILE A 449 -10.75 26.94 -0.72
CA ILE A 449 -10.85 26.09 0.49
C ILE A 449 -11.48 26.88 1.64
N ARG A 450 -11.03 28.12 1.89
CA ARG A 450 -11.54 28.98 2.97
C ARG A 450 -13.02 29.30 2.75
N PHE A 451 -13.40 29.66 1.53
CA PHE A 451 -14.78 29.93 1.13
C PHE A 451 -15.72 28.77 1.49
N ILE A 452 -15.35 27.54 1.13
CA ILE A 452 -16.15 26.34 1.46
C ILE A 452 -16.12 26.04 2.96
N LYS A 453 -14.93 26.10 3.58
CA LYS A 453 -14.73 25.77 5.00
C LYS A 453 -15.51 26.71 5.93
N ASN A 454 -15.72 27.97 5.54
CA ASN A 454 -16.56 28.90 6.29
C ASN A 454 -18.01 28.39 6.45
N SER A 455 -18.52 27.63 5.46
CA SER A 455 -19.88 27.06 5.51
C SER A 455 -19.94 25.64 6.08
N LEU A 456 -18.95 24.79 5.76
CA LEU A 456 -18.98 23.36 6.11
C LEU A 456 -18.22 23.02 7.41
N LYS A 457 -17.33 23.90 7.86
CA LYS A 457 -16.48 23.72 9.05
C LYS A 457 -15.74 22.36 9.02
N ASP A 458 -15.87 21.55 10.07
CA ASP A 458 -15.16 20.28 10.24
C ASP A 458 -15.67 19.16 9.32
N HIS A 459 -16.80 19.38 8.63
CA HIS A 459 -17.32 18.44 7.63
C HIS A 459 -16.65 18.60 6.26
N PHE A 460 -15.69 19.51 6.10
CA PHE A 460 -14.91 19.67 4.88
C PHE A 460 -13.42 19.45 5.12
N LYS A 461 -12.82 18.59 4.30
CA LYS A 461 -11.37 18.38 4.23
C LYS A 461 -10.87 18.66 2.82
N ALA A 462 -9.68 19.21 2.69
CA ALA A 462 -9.05 19.44 1.40
C ALA A 462 -7.61 18.91 1.40
N HIS A 463 -7.12 18.49 0.24
CA HIS A 463 -5.70 18.21 0.02
C HIS A 463 -4.88 19.49 0.22
N ASN A 464 -3.60 19.32 0.59
CA ASN A 464 -2.68 20.43 0.77
C ASN A 464 -2.34 21.07 -0.59
N PRO A 465 -2.70 22.35 -0.85
CA PRO A 465 -2.43 22.99 -2.13
C PRO A 465 -0.96 23.01 -2.54
N LYS A 466 -0.04 23.07 -1.57
CA LYS A 466 1.42 23.08 -1.84
C LYS A 466 1.93 21.74 -2.35
N GLN A 467 1.42 20.63 -1.81
CA GLN A 467 1.72 19.29 -2.36
C GLN A 467 1.14 19.15 -3.75
N SER A 468 -0.10 19.60 -3.97
CA SER A 468 -0.75 19.57 -5.28
C SER A 468 -0.02 20.41 -6.34
N LEU A 469 0.59 21.54 -5.95
CA LEU A 469 1.45 22.32 -6.82
C LEU A 469 2.65 21.50 -7.30
N LEU A 470 3.37 20.85 -6.38
CA LEU A 470 4.53 20.03 -6.75
C LEU A 470 4.17 18.82 -7.59
N GLU A 471 3.03 18.18 -7.31
CA GLU A 471 2.48 17.13 -8.17
C GLU A 471 2.23 17.64 -9.59
N GLY A 472 1.72 18.87 -9.75
CA GLY A 472 1.52 19.50 -11.04
C GLY A 472 2.83 19.80 -11.76
N VAL A 473 3.81 20.35 -11.05
CA VAL A 473 5.15 20.64 -11.58
C VAL A 473 5.80 19.35 -12.09
N LEU A 474 5.85 18.31 -11.26
CA LEU A 474 6.47 17.03 -11.63
C LEU A 474 5.65 16.29 -12.70
N ALA A 475 4.32 16.28 -12.64
CA ALA A 475 3.52 15.62 -13.68
C ALA A 475 3.70 16.26 -15.05
N ARG A 476 3.97 17.57 -15.11
CA ARG A 476 4.01 18.36 -16.36
C ARG A 476 5.41 18.78 -16.82
N GLY A 477 6.44 18.59 -16.00
CA GLY A 477 7.80 19.03 -16.30
C GLY A 477 8.58 18.09 -17.21
N GLY A 478 9.68 18.61 -17.75
CA GLY A 478 10.65 17.84 -18.52
C GLY A 478 11.86 17.42 -17.68
N ARG A 479 12.90 16.98 -18.39
CA ARG A 479 14.12 16.40 -17.81
C ARG A 479 14.94 17.42 -17.02
N GLU A 480 14.78 18.70 -17.31
CA GLU A 480 15.39 19.81 -16.58
C GLU A 480 15.08 19.80 -15.07
N LEU A 481 13.91 19.27 -14.69
CA LEU A 481 13.52 19.11 -13.29
C LEU A 481 14.36 18.07 -12.53
N PHE A 482 15.13 17.24 -13.22
CA PHE A 482 16.01 16.29 -12.55
C PHE A 482 17.04 17.02 -11.66
N SER A 483 17.56 18.16 -12.11
CA SER A 483 18.48 18.98 -11.30
C SER A 483 17.81 19.49 -10.01
N LEU A 484 16.55 19.91 -10.09
CA LEU A 484 15.76 20.31 -8.93
C LEU A 484 15.56 19.14 -7.97
N LEU A 485 15.24 17.94 -8.46
CA LEU A 485 15.08 16.74 -7.63
C LEU A 485 16.34 16.40 -6.84
N ILE A 486 17.51 16.48 -7.47
CA ILE A 486 18.80 16.26 -6.80
C ILE A 486 19.04 17.32 -5.73
N GLU A 487 18.80 18.59 -6.04
CA GLU A 487 19.02 19.72 -5.13
C GLU A 487 18.13 19.64 -3.88
N VAL A 488 16.82 19.43 -4.07
CA VAL A 488 15.89 19.33 -2.93
C VAL A 488 16.18 18.11 -2.08
N TYR A 489 16.55 16.97 -2.68
CA TYR A 489 16.98 15.79 -1.95
C TYR A 489 18.25 16.05 -1.14
N GLY A 490 19.25 16.72 -1.73
CA GLY A 490 20.49 17.13 -1.06
C GLY A 490 20.26 18.03 0.15
N LYS A 491 19.24 18.90 0.09
CA LYS A 491 18.78 19.74 1.21
C LYS A 491 17.85 19.01 2.19
N GLY A 492 17.59 17.73 1.97
CA GLY A 492 16.82 16.87 2.85
C GLY A 492 15.33 16.83 2.56
N ALA A 493 14.86 17.00 1.33
CA ALA A 493 13.48 16.61 0.97
C ALA A 493 13.37 15.08 0.88
N ARG A 494 12.35 14.51 1.52
CA ARG A 494 12.02 13.07 1.54
C ARG A 494 10.60 12.91 2.07
N LEU A 495 9.94 11.84 1.66
CA LEU A 495 8.56 11.52 2.06
C LEU A 495 7.62 12.70 1.81
N ASP A 496 7.75 13.37 0.66
CA ASP A 496 6.99 14.59 0.34
C ASP A 496 5.47 14.37 0.27
N SER A 497 5.02 13.11 0.16
CA SER A 497 3.61 12.70 0.30
C SER A 497 3.07 12.78 1.73
N TRP A 498 3.94 12.75 2.74
CA TRP A 498 3.60 12.74 4.15
C TRP A 498 3.67 14.16 4.73
N SER A 499 2.55 14.68 5.21
CA SER A 499 2.47 16.04 5.77
C SER A 499 3.48 16.32 6.89
N ASP A 500 3.87 15.30 7.67
CA ASP A 500 4.82 15.43 8.78
C ASP A 500 6.28 15.66 8.31
N TYR A 501 6.60 15.28 7.06
CA TYR A 501 7.95 15.39 6.48
C TYR A 501 8.02 16.38 5.32
N PHE A 502 6.86 16.75 4.77
CA PHE A 502 6.76 17.66 3.64
C PHE A 502 7.27 19.07 4.00
N ASN A 503 8.32 19.53 3.30
CA ASN A 503 8.88 20.86 3.48
C ASN A 503 8.94 21.64 2.16
N PHE A 504 7.87 22.38 1.88
CA PHE A 504 7.74 23.19 0.67
C PHE A 504 8.83 24.27 0.51
N GLN A 505 9.39 24.78 1.61
CA GLN A 505 10.41 25.83 1.54
C GLN A 505 11.73 25.32 0.93
N ILE A 506 12.05 24.04 1.09
CA ILE A 506 13.20 23.42 0.41
C ILE A 506 13.01 23.50 -1.10
N TRP A 507 11.82 23.17 -1.60
CA TRP A 507 11.50 23.20 -3.02
C TRP A 507 11.59 24.61 -3.60
N VAL A 508 10.98 25.61 -2.94
CA VAL A 508 11.00 27.01 -3.40
C VAL A 508 12.42 27.56 -3.46
N LYS A 509 13.20 27.43 -2.38
CA LYS A 509 14.59 27.94 -2.34
C LYS A 509 15.48 27.26 -3.38
N SER A 510 15.34 25.94 -3.52
CA SER A 510 16.11 25.18 -4.52
C SER A 510 15.74 25.58 -5.94
N SER A 511 14.46 25.85 -6.21
CA SER A 511 14.02 26.33 -7.51
C SER A 511 14.55 27.75 -7.81
N GLU A 512 14.58 28.64 -6.81
CA GLU A 512 15.15 29.99 -6.94
C GLU A 512 16.66 29.95 -7.26
N GLU A 513 17.42 29.13 -6.52
CA GLU A 513 18.87 28.96 -6.73
C GLU A 513 19.19 28.39 -8.11
N LEU A 514 18.38 27.44 -8.60
CA LEU A 514 18.49 26.87 -9.94
C LEU A 514 17.85 27.74 -11.04
N LYS A 515 17.26 28.88 -10.68
CA LYS A 515 16.51 29.77 -11.60
C LYS A 515 15.38 29.04 -12.35
N ILE A 516 14.77 28.06 -11.70
CA ILE A 516 13.59 27.34 -12.18
C ILE A 516 12.36 28.02 -11.58
N ASN A 517 11.49 28.55 -12.42
CA ASN A 517 10.21 29.07 -11.97
C ASN A 517 9.16 27.95 -11.97
N LEU A 518 8.74 27.50 -10.78
CA LEU A 518 7.78 26.40 -10.63
C LEU A 518 6.42 26.70 -11.29
N GLU A 519 5.99 27.95 -11.30
CA GLU A 519 4.70 28.36 -11.88
C GLU A 519 4.67 28.21 -13.41
N ASP A 520 5.83 28.20 -14.08
CA ASP A 520 5.88 28.03 -15.54
C ASP A 520 5.33 26.67 -15.99
N TYR A 521 5.47 25.63 -15.15
CA TYR A 521 4.95 24.29 -15.44
C TYR A 521 3.43 24.17 -15.28
N LEU A 522 2.79 25.15 -14.64
CA LEU A 522 1.38 25.13 -14.25
C LEU A 522 0.49 25.97 -15.17
N LYS A 523 1.10 26.72 -16.10
CA LYS A 523 0.40 27.60 -17.05
C LYS A 523 -0.46 26.82 -18.04
N GLU A 524 -1.40 27.51 -18.66
CA GLU A 524 -2.08 27.00 -19.85
C GLU A 524 -1.06 26.84 -20.99
N ARG A 525 -1.18 25.76 -21.76
CA ARG A 525 -0.30 25.41 -22.88
C ARG A 525 -1.05 25.51 -24.21
N SER A 526 -0.34 25.86 -25.27
CA SER A 526 -0.92 25.83 -26.63
C SER A 526 -1.14 24.38 -27.08
N LEU A 527 -2.11 24.14 -27.97
CA LEU A 527 -2.38 22.81 -28.51
C LEU A 527 -1.26 22.34 -29.46
N GLU A 528 -0.55 23.30 -30.03
CA GLU A 528 0.58 23.16 -30.95
C GLU A 528 1.92 23.04 -30.22
N GLU A 529 1.98 23.40 -28.94
CA GLU A 529 3.16 23.26 -28.10
C GLU A 529 3.62 21.79 -28.01
N ALA A 530 4.93 21.58 -28.13
CA ALA A 530 5.53 20.27 -27.91
C ALA A 530 5.54 19.95 -26.41
N LEU A 531 4.94 18.82 -26.03
CA LEU A 531 4.84 18.40 -24.63
C LEU A 531 6.00 17.44 -24.30
N PRO A 532 6.54 17.48 -23.06
CA PRO A 532 7.63 16.57 -22.64
C PRO A 532 7.32 15.09 -22.89
N TRP A 533 6.05 14.70 -22.83
CA TRP A 533 5.57 13.33 -23.00
C TRP A 533 5.03 12.99 -24.40
N ASP A 534 5.18 13.86 -25.41
CA ASP A 534 4.64 13.59 -26.76
C ASP A 534 5.24 12.35 -27.44
N HIS A 535 6.36 11.83 -26.94
CA HIS A 535 6.99 10.60 -27.40
C HIS A 535 6.40 9.33 -26.75
N ILE A 536 5.52 9.48 -25.77
CA ILE A 536 4.80 8.38 -25.10
C ILE A 536 3.42 8.21 -25.76
N ASP A 537 3.14 7.04 -26.33
CA ASP A 537 1.86 6.73 -26.96
C ASP A 537 1.03 5.77 -26.08
N LEU A 538 0.03 6.31 -25.38
CA LEU A 538 -0.91 5.50 -24.59
C LEU A 538 -2.03 4.84 -25.43
N GLY A 539 -1.97 4.96 -26.75
CA GLY A 539 -2.95 4.48 -27.73
C GLY A 539 -4.15 5.42 -27.92
N VAL A 540 -4.28 6.48 -27.12
CA VAL A 540 -5.33 7.50 -27.26
C VAL A 540 -4.83 8.60 -28.21
N LYS A 541 -5.59 8.87 -29.28
CA LYS A 541 -5.21 9.87 -30.29
C LYS A 541 -5.25 11.30 -29.72
N LYS A 542 -4.25 12.13 -30.06
CA LYS A 542 -4.21 13.56 -29.70
C LYS A 542 -5.48 14.29 -30.16
N ASP A 543 -5.95 14.04 -31.39
CA ASP A 543 -7.20 14.62 -31.91
C ASP A 543 -8.41 14.28 -31.06
N PHE A 544 -8.49 13.05 -30.53
CA PHE A 544 -9.58 12.67 -29.63
C PHE A 544 -9.54 13.47 -28.33
N LEU A 545 -8.35 13.71 -27.75
CA LEU A 545 -8.19 14.54 -26.55
C LEU A 545 -8.60 15.99 -26.81
N ILE A 546 -8.22 16.54 -27.97
CA ILE A 546 -8.60 17.89 -28.40
C ILE A 546 -10.12 18.00 -28.58
N GLU A 547 -10.75 17.03 -29.23
CA GLU A 547 -12.21 17.04 -29.40
C GLU A 547 -12.95 16.88 -28.07
N GLU A 548 -12.46 16.06 -27.15
CA GLU A 548 -13.02 16.00 -25.80
C GLU A 548 -12.85 17.31 -25.04
N ARG A 549 -11.72 18.00 -25.18
CA ARG A 549 -11.53 19.35 -24.63
C ARG A 549 -12.59 20.30 -25.19
N LYS A 550 -12.79 20.36 -26.51
CA LYS A 550 -13.81 21.22 -27.14
C LYS A 550 -15.22 20.93 -26.63
N LYS A 551 -15.58 19.65 -26.47
CA LYS A 551 -16.86 19.25 -25.86
C LYS A 551 -16.98 19.71 -24.42
N ALA A 552 -15.90 19.73 -23.65
CA ALA A 552 -15.89 20.26 -22.28
C ALA A 552 -16.36 21.72 -22.25
N PHE A 553 -15.80 22.58 -23.10
CA PHE A 553 -16.17 23.99 -23.19
C PHE A 553 -17.60 24.21 -23.71
N ARG A 554 -18.16 23.26 -24.47
CA ARG A 554 -19.57 23.26 -24.88
C ARG A 554 -20.52 22.61 -23.86
N GLY A 555 -20.02 21.97 -22.80
CA GLY A 555 -20.84 21.23 -21.83
C GLY A 555 -21.49 19.96 -22.40
N GLU A 556 -20.87 19.34 -23.41
CA GLU A 556 -21.36 18.13 -24.06
C GLU A 556 -20.83 16.87 -23.37
N TYR A 557 -21.70 15.87 -23.19
CA TYR A 557 -21.29 14.57 -22.68
C TYR A 557 -20.72 13.67 -23.77
N THR A 558 -19.80 12.81 -23.37
CA THR A 558 -19.33 11.67 -24.14
C THR A 558 -19.75 10.39 -23.43
N PHE A 559 -20.54 9.59 -24.12
CA PHE A 559 -21.10 8.34 -23.59
C PHE A 559 -20.03 7.28 -23.32
N ASP A 560 -20.38 6.31 -22.49
CA ASP A 560 -19.49 5.22 -22.09
C ASP A 560 -19.52 4.08 -23.11
N CYS A 561 -18.44 3.93 -23.88
CA CYS A 561 -18.32 2.87 -24.90
C CYS A 561 -18.23 1.43 -24.34
N ARG A 562 -18.35 1.25 -23.02
CA ARG A 562 -18.59 -0.07 -22.41
C ARG A 562 -20.01 -0.56 -22.66
N PHE A 563 -20.99 0.34 -22.60
CA PHE A 563 -22.41 0.03 -22.72
C PHE A 563 -23.04 0.62 -23.99
N GLU A 564 -22.39 1.65 -24.55
CA GLU A 564 -22.85 2.40 -25.71
C GLU A 564 -21.89 2.23 -26.91
N LYS A 565 -22.20 2.91 -28.02
CA LYS A 565 -21.38 2.88 -29.23
C LYS A 565 -19.95 3.36 -28.99
N CYS A 566 -18.99 2.78 -29.72
CA CYS A 566 -17.57 3.14 -29.66
C CYS A 566 -17.34 4.63 -30.00
N VAL A 567 -16.59 5.33 -29.14
CA VAL A 567 -16.23 6.75 -29.29
C VAL A 567 -14.94 6.98 -30.09
N ARG A 568 -14.37 5.92 -30.67
CA ARG A 568 -13.19 5.96 -31.57
C ARG A 568 -11.96 6.70 -31.00
N CYS A 569 -11.65 6.50 -29.71
CA CYS A 569 -10.51 7.14 -29.04
C CYS A 569 -9.12 6.73 -29.56
N GLY A 570 -9.02 5.61 -30.31
CA GLY A 570 -7.78 5.11 -30.90
C GLY A 570 -7.24 3.82 -30.27
N VAL A 571 -7.63 3.52 -29.02
CA VAL A 571 -7.04 2.42 -28.23
C VAL A 571 -7.37 1.04 -28.78
N CYS A 572 -8.65 0.76 -29.07
CA CYS A 572 -9.08 -0.56 -29.51
C CYS A 572 -8.71 -0.79 -30.98
N GLN A 573 -7.80 -1.73 -31.24
CA GLN A 573 -7.33 -2.14 -32.58
C GLN A 573 -6.97 -3.63 -32.58
N GLY A 574 -7.36 -4.36 -33.65
CA GLY A 574 -7.07 -5.79 -33.78
C GLY A 574 -7.64 -6.60 -32.61
N LYS A 575 -6.75 -7.23 -31.84
CA LYS A 575 -7.14 -7.99 -30.63
C LYS A 575 -7.50 -7.07 -29.46
N ILE A 576 -6.96 -5.85 -29.36
CA ILE A 576 -7.21 -4.93 -28.24
C ILE A 576 -8.66 -4.42 -28.31
N LYS A 577 -9.48 -4.78 -27.33
CA LYS A 577 -10.85 -4.31 -27.15
C LYS A 577 -11.26 -4.32 -25.67
N ASN A 578 -12.46 -3.85 -25.37
CA ASN A 578 -13.04 -4.09 -24.05
C ASN A 578 -13.32 -5.58 -23.87
N TYR A 579 -12.94 -6.13 -22.73
CA TYR A 579 -13.22 -7.51 -22.31
C TYR A 579 -14.11 -7.46 -21.09
N LEU A 580 -15.40 -7.75 -21.29
CA LEU A 580 -16.40 -7.75 -20.22
C LEU A 580 -16.66 -9.19 -19.78
N SER A 581 -16.79 -9.39 -18.47
CA SER A 581 -16.99 -10.73 -17.91
C SER A 581 -18.33 -11.32 -18.34
N LYS A 582 -19.38 -10.50 -18.39
CA LYS A 582 -20.73 -10.93 -18.77
C LYS A 582 -20.80 -11.57 -20.16
N ASP A 583 -19.96 -11.12 -21.08
CA ASP A 583 -19.90 -11.67 -22.44
C ASP A 583 -19.38 -13.11 -22.47
N LYS A 584 -18.60 -13.53 -21.46
CA LYS A 584 -18.13 -14.91 -21.28
C LYS A 584 -19.05 -15.74 -20.39
N ALA A 585 -19.74 -15.11 -19.43
CA ALA A 585 -20.62 -15.78 -18.48
C ALA A 585 -21.84 -16.45 -19.15
N ASN A 586 -22.27 -15.99 -20.32
CA ASN A 586 -23.34 -16.63 -21.10
C ASN A 586 -23.03 -18.07 -21.54
N ASN A 587 -21.79 -18.56 -21.38
CA ASN A 587 -21.39 -19.94 -21.71
C ASN A 587 -21.08 -20.82 -20.48
N ILE A 588 -21.20 -20.29 -19.26
CA ILE A 588 -21.00 -21.07 -18.04
C ILE A 588 -22.37 -21.12 -17.35
N GLU A 589 -23.11 -22.21 -17.54
CA GLU A 589 -24.09 -22.59 -16.54
C GLU A 589 -23.35 -22.61 -15.21
N ILE A 590 -23.64 -21.66 -14.32
CA ILE A 590 -23.23 -21.72 -12.93
C ILE A 590 -23.98 -22.93 -12.38
N SER A 591 -23.38 -24.11 -12.57
CA SER A 591 -23.95 -25.36 -12.12
C SER A 591 -24.22 -25.19 -10.63
N ASN A 592 -25.48 -25.31 -10.24
CA ASN A 592 -25.90 -25.35 -8.84
C ASN A 592 -25.28 -26.55 -8.08
N SER A 593 -24.45 -27.37 -8.73
CA SER A 593 -23.59 -28.38 -8.13
C SER A 593 -22.26 -27.79 -7.65
N TYR A 594 -22.31 -26.90 -6.66
CA TYR A 594 -21.19 -26.79 -5.73
C TYR A 594 -21.72 -27.34 -4.43
N GLU A 595 -21.13 -28.45 -3.97
CA GLU A 595 -21.52 -29.15 -2.75
C GLU A 595 -21.73 -28.13 -1.62
N SER A 596 -22.89 -28.21 -0.99
CA SER A 596 -23.24 -27.43 0.18
C SER A 596 -22.11 -27.51 1.20
N VAL A 597 -21.58 -26.36 1.61
CA VAL A 597 -20.67 -26.28 2.74
C VAL A 597 -21.35 -26.92 3.94
N GLU A 598 -20.66 -27.86 4.60
CA GLU A 598 -21.12 -28.46 5.85
C GLU A 598 -21.57 -27.36 6.81
N ILE A 599 -22.83 -27.45 7.24
CA ILE A 599 -23.39 -26.57 8.26
C ILE A 599 -22.63 -26.92 9.54
N PHE A 600 -21.64 -26.10 9.90
CA PHE A 600 -20.95 -26.26 11.17
C PHE A 600 -21.97 -26.17 12.30
N GLY A 601 -22.05 -27.23 13.11
CA GLY A 601 -22.90 -27.32 14.30
C GLY A 601 -22.53 -26.29 15.37
N GLU A 602 -23.18 -26.37 16.54
CA GLU A 602 -22.95 -25.46 17.67
C GLU A 602 -21.45 -25.23 17.94
N GLU A 603 -21.05 -23.96 18.02
CA GLU A 603 -19.66 -23.53 18.19
C GLU A 603 -19.09 -24.10 19.50
N GLN A 604 -18.22 -25.11 19.41
CA GLN A 604 -17.38 -25.48 20.54
C GLN A 604 -16.33 -24.39 20.75
N GLU A 605 -16.20 -23.90 21.97
CA GLU A 605 -15.14 -22.96 22.35
C GLU A 605 -14.13 -23.71 23.21
N ILE A 606 -13.02 -24.15 22.60
CA ILE A 606 -12.00 -24.91 23.29
C ILE A 606 -10.78 -24.03 23.51
N TRP A 607 -10.49 -23.77 24.77
CA TRP A 607 -9.38 -22.94 25.21
C TRP A 607 -8.09 -23.73 25.41
N TYR A 608 -7.00 -23.07 25.06
CA TYR A 608 -5.63 -23.50 25.28
C TYR A 608 -4.88 -22.39 25.99
N GLU A 609 -4.01 -22.79 26.90
CA GLU A 609 -2.93 -21.96 27.42
C GLU A 609 -1.68 -22.25 26.61
N VAL A 610 -1.14 -21.22 25.98
CA VAL A 610 0.07 -21.29 25.18
C VAL A 610 1.14 -20.44 25.86
N TYR A 611 2.35 -20.98 25.93
CA TYR A 611 3.53 -20.22 26.36
C TYR A 611 4.47 -20.07 25.19
N TYR A 612 4.95 -18.84 24.97
CA TYR A 612 5.80 -18.52 23.84
C TYR A 612 7.06 -17.77 24.26
N ASN A 613 8.12 -17.93 23.47
CA ASN A 613 9.33 -17.15 23.59
C ASN A 613 9.27 -15.97 22.63
N LYS A 614 9.82 -14.83 23.05
CA LYS A 614 9.99 -13.62 22.24
C LYS A 614 11.44 -13.14 22.38
N LYS A 615 12.32 -13.60 21.50
CA LYS A 615 13.78 -13.38 21.54
C LYS A 615 14.31 -12.85 20.21
N GLY A 616 15.53 -12.33 20.20
CA GLY A 616 16.18 -11.86 18.96
C GLY A 616 15.33 -10.80 18.24
N PRO A 617 15.10 -10.88 16.92
CA PRO A 617 14.35 -9.86 16.18
C PRO A 617 12.93 -9.60 16.72
N SER A 618 12.21 -10.63 17.19
CA SER A 618 10.81 -10.50 17.63
C SER A 618 10.65 -9.59 18.86
N LYS A 619 11.70 -9.34 19.64
CA LYS A 619 11.65 -8.42 20.79
C LYS A 619 11.26 -6.99 20.41
N PHE A 620 11.51 -6.61 19.15
CA PHE A 620 11.14 -5.31 18.60
C PHE A 620 9.68 -5.21 18.13
N LEU A 621 8.91 -6.30 18.23
CA LEU A 621 7.47 -6.29 17.99
C LEU A 621 6.73 -5.80 19.23
N SER A 622 5.72 -4.96 19.02
CA SER A 622 4.71 -4.62 20.03
C SER A 622 3.78 -5.81 20.29
N GLN A 623 3.06 -5.78 21.41
CA GLN A 623 2.09 -6.82 21.75
C GLN A 623 1.02 -6.99 20.65
N LEU A 624 0.56 -5.89 20.04
CA LEU A 624 -0.45 -5.94 18.98
C LEU A 624 0.07 -6.60 17.71
N GLU A 625 1.33 -6.34 17.34
CA GLU A 625 1.98 -6.99 16.19
C GLU A 625 2.18 -8.48 16.46
N VAL A 626 2.59 -8.87 17.68
CA VAL A 626 2.68 -10.29 18.09
C VAL A 626 1.33 -10.98 17.94
N LEU A 627 0.27 -10.45 18.54
CA LEU A 627 -1.07 -11.06 18.47
C LEU A 627 -1.58 -11.17 17.03
N ARG A 628 -1.31 -10.17 16.19
CA ARG A 628 -1.66 -10.21 14.76
C ARG A 628 -0.92 -11.32 14.04
N LEU A 629 0.39 -11.49 14.27
CA LEU A 629 1.17 -12.56 13.66
C LEU A 629 0.67 -13.94 14.11
N PHE A 630 0.34 -14.11 15.39
CA PHE A 630 -0.31 -15.33 15.89
C PHE A 630 -1.61 -15.62 15.14
N GLU A 631 -2.51 -14.63 15.00
CA GLU A 631 -3.76 -14.79 14.24
C GLU A 631 -3.48 -15.25 12.80
N MET A 632 -2.60 -14.56 12.08
CA MET A 632 -2.35 -14.84 10.67
C MET A 632 -1.66 -16.20 10.46
N VAL A 633 -0.63 -16.50 11.26
CA VAL A 633 0.10 -17.78 11.16
C VAL A 633 -0.80 -18.94 11.53
N LEU A 634 -1.53 -18.86 12.64
CA LEU A 634 -2.43 -19.94 13.06
C LEU A 634 -3.51 -20.21 12.00
N ARG A 635 -4.10 -19.16 11.42
CA ARG A 635 -5.08 -19.33 10.33
C ARG A 635 -4.47 -19.94 9.08
N ARG A 636 -3.28 -19.49 8.67
CA ARG A 636 -2.57 -20.02 7.51
C ARG A 636 -2.25 -21.51 7.67
N GLU A 637 -1.88 -21.94 8.89
CA GLU A 637 -1.65 -23.34 9.22
C GLU A 637 -2.95 -24.17 9.33
N GLY A 638 -4.12 -23.55 9.10
CA GLY A 638 -5.41 -24.23 9.07
C GLY A 638 -6.16 -24.29 10.40
N PHE A 639 -5.63 -23.69 11.47
CA PHE A 639 -6.29 -23.70 12.77
C PHE A 639 -7.55 -22.82 12.79
N LYS A 640 -8.67 -23.40 13.22
CA LYS A 640 -9.97 -22.72 13.30
C LYS A 640 -10.12 -21.91 14.58
N LEU A 641 -9.68 -20.65 14.56
CA LEU A 641 -9.80 -19.73 15.71
C LEU A 641 -11.25 -19.37 16.05
N SER A 642 -11.55 -19.22 17.34
CA SER A 642 -12.81 -18.69 17.84
C SER A 642 -12.78 -17.16 17.95
N TYR A 643 -13.90 -16.49 17.68
CA TYR A 643 -13.97 -15.04 17.58
C TYR A 643 -14.99 -14.42 18.54
N THR A 644 -14.80 -13.15 18.90
CA THR A 644 -15.75 -12.39 19.73
C THR A 644 -17.06 -12.09 18.99
N LYS A 645 -18.18 -12.09 19.73
CA LYS A 645 -19.52 -11.74 19.21
C LYS A 645 -19.69 -10.22 19.24
N GLY A 646 -19.09 -9.51 18.28
CA GLY A 646 -19.11 -8.04 18.21
C GLY A 646 -19.11 -7.49 16.78
N PHE A 647 -19.18 -6.15 16.65
CA PHE A 647 -19.16 -5.46 15.36
C PHE A 647 -17.81 -5.58 14.63
N ASN A 648 -16.73 -5.93 15.32
CA ASN A 648 -15.47 -6.32 14.68
C ASN A 648 -14.95 -7.53 15.44
N PRO A 649 -15.31 -8.76 15.03
CA PRO A 649 -14.85 -9.98 15.67
C PRO A 649 -13.34 -9.98 15.67
N ARG A 650 -12.78 -10.22 16.85
CA ARG A 650 -11.36 -10.44 17.06
C ARG A 650 -11.19 -11.88 17.52
N PRO A 651 -10.06 -12.53 17.20
CA PRO A 651 -9.72 -13.79 17.83
C PRO A 651 -9.86 -13.67 19.35
N LYS A 652 -10.41 -14.69 19.96
CA LYS A 652 -10.52 -14.78 21.41
C LYS A 652 -9.14 -15.12 21.99
N PHE A 653 -8.37 -14.06 22.22
CA PHE A 653 -7.08 -14.11 22.89
C PHE A 653 -7.17 -13.53 24.30
N ILE A 654 -6.43 -14.11 25.23
CA ILE A 654 -6.23 -13.61 26.59
C ILE A 654 -4.73 -13.44 26.79
N CYS A 655 -4.29 -12.21 26.99
CA CYS A 655 -2.88 -11.90 27.21
C CYS A 655 -2.67 -11.30 28.60
N GLY A 656 -1.47 -11.46 29.14
CA GLY A 656 -1.01 -10.74 30.32
C GLY A 656 -0.71 -9.26 30.02
N GLU A 657 0.06 -8.63 30.90
CA GLU A 657 0.53 -7.26 30.70
C GLU A 657 1.46 -7.17 29.49
N ALA A 658 1.32 -6.10 28.70
CA ALA A 658 2.12 -5.92 27.50
C ALA A 658 3.60 -5.70 27.84
N VAL A 659 4.48 -6.52 27.28
CA VAL A 659 5.93 -6.36 27.43
C VAL A 659 6.42 -5.23 26.53
N ALA A 660 7.30 -4.38 27.09
CA ALA A 660 7.90 -3.28 26.35
C ALA A 660 8.75 -3.77 25.16
N VAL A 661 8.72 -3.00 24.06
CA VAL A 661 9.55 -3.22 22.87
C VAL A 661 11.03 -3.19 23.27
N GLY A 662 11.82 -4.15 22.78
CA GLY A 662 13.25 -4.28 23.06
C GLY A 662 13.60 -5.27 24.17
N ILE A 663 12.62 -5.79 24.92
CA ILE A 663 12.81 -6.80 25.97
C ILE A 663 12.56 -8.20 25.41
N GLU A 664 13.47 -9.12 25.68
CA GLU A 664 13.27 -10.55 25.40
C GLU A 664 12.40 -11.20 26.48
N VAL A 665 11.63 -12.21 26.11
CA VAL A 665 10.75 -12.93 27.04
C VAL A 665 10.85 -14.43 26.85
N GLU A 666 10.83 -15.15 27.96
CA GLU A 666 10.66 -16.59 28.02
C GLU A 666 9.33 -16.98 28.67
N LYS A 667 8.65 -17.94 28.04
CA LYS A 667 7.37 -18.51 28.52
C LYS A 667 6.28 -17.46 28.81
N GLU A 668 6.16 -16.46 27.94
CA GLU A 668 5.07 -15.48 28.01
C GLU A 668 3.72 -16.16 27.73
N PHE A 669 2.68 -15.75 28.46
CA PHE A 669 1.37 -16.38 28.40
C PHE A 669 0.49 -15.83 27.25
N LEU A 670 -0.21 -16.74 26.57
CA LEU A 670 -1.30 -16.44 25.65
C LEU A 670 -2.40 -17.50 25.75
N GLY A 671 -3.58 -17.12 26.22
CA GLY A 671 -4.79 -17.93 26.10
C GLY A 671 -5.38 -17.80 24.71
N ILE A 672 -5.67 -18.93 24.04
CA ILE A 672 -6.23 -18.98 22.69
C ILE A 672 -7.46 -19.89 22.69
N ALA A 673 -8.56 -19.42 22.09
CA ALA A 673 -9.73 -20.27 21.83
C ALA A 673 -9.79 -20.72 20.38
N PHE A 674 -10.05 -22.01 20.18
CA PHE A 674 -10.30 -22.65 18.89
C PHE A 674 -11.72 -23.21 18.84
N ARG A 675 -12.20 -23.49 17.63
CA ARG A 675 -13.53 -24.05 17.36
C ARG A 675 -13.60 -25.57 17.51
N GLU A 676 -12.43 -26.21 17.59
CA GLU A 676 -12.30 -27.65 17.67
C GLU A 676 -11.11 -28.04 18.54
N ALA A 677 -11.13 -29.27 19.04
CA ALA A 677 -10.05 -29.80 19.85
C ALA A 677 -8.83 -30.07 18.96
N LEU A 678 -7.71 -29.45 19.30
CA LEU A 678 -6.41 -29.65 18.68
C LEU A 678 -5.50 -30.53 19.56
N PRO A 679 -4.68 -31.41 18.98
CA PRO A 679 -3.57 -32.02 19.71
C PRO A 679 -2.61 -30.92 20.20
N GLU A 680 -2.20 -30.93 21.47
CA GLU A 680 -1.31 -29.90 22.04
C GLU A 680 0.03 -29.80 21.29
N ASP A 681 0.56 -30.94 20.83
CA ASP A 681 1.79 -31.00 20.06
C ASP A 681 1.69 -30.35 18.67
N SER A 682 0.47 -30.11 18.15
CA SER A 682 0.29 -29.34 16.91
C SER A 682 0.60 -27.85 17.09
N LEU A 683 0.52 -27.34 18.32
CA LEU A 683 0.86 -25.96 18.68
C LEU A 683 2.32 -25.86 19.17
N ARG A 684 2.82 -26.87 19.89
CA ARG A 684 4.19 -26.88 20.43
C ARG A 684 5.22 -26.83 19.30
N GLY A 685 6.18 -25.92 19.41
CA GLY A 685 7.25 -25.72 18.43
C GLY A 685 6.84 -24.89 17.20
N LEU A 686 5.57 -24.45 17.11
CA LEU A 686 5.11 -23.63 16.00
C LEU A 686 5.85 -22.29 15.99
N LYS A 687 6.57 -22.03 14.89
CA LYS A 687 7.31 -20.80 14.66
C LYS A 687 6.38 -19.76 14.04
N ILE A 688 6.12 -18.69 14.76
CA ILE A 688 5.28 -17.57 14.31
C ILE A 688 6.13 -16.57 13.50
N TYR A 689 7.33 -16.27 14.01
CA TYR A 689 8.30 -15.37 13.39
C TYR A 689 9.69 -15.65 13.97
N LEU A 690 10.73 -14.98 13.48
CA LEU A 690 12.10 -15.15 13.97
C LEU A 690 12.22 -14.81 15.45
N GLY A 691 12.52 -15.85 16.24
CA GLY A 691 12.57 -15.76 17.70
C GLY A 691 11.19 -15.57 18.35
N LEU A 692 10.10 -15.87 17.64
CA LEU A 692 8.74 -15.93 18.18
C LEU A 692 8.17 -17.33 17.93
N GLU A 693 8.15 -18.15 18.97
CA GLU A 693 7.74 -19.56 18.86
C GLU A 693 6.95 -20.01 20.09
N ILE A 694 6.01 -20.93 19.87
CA ILE A 694 5.29 -21.59 20.94
C ILE A 694 6.19 -22.68 21.53
N VAL A 695 6.41 -22.63 22.84
CA VAL A 695 7.23 -23.63 23.55
C VAL A 695 6.40 -24.63 24.34
N GLU A 696 5.19 -24.26 24.74
CA GLU A 696 4.30 -25.10 25.52
C GLU A 696 2.85 -24.77 25.18
N ALA A 697 2.00 -25.79 25.18
CA ALA A 697 0.56 -25.67 24.97
C ALA A 697 -0.15 -26.65 25.91
N ILE A 698 -1.21 -26.19 26.57
CA ILE A 698 -2.01 -26.96 27.51
C ILE A 698 -3.49 -26.74 27.20
N ARG A 699 -4.23 -27.81 26.94
CA ARG A 699 -5.68 -27.74 26.70
C ARG A 699 -6.43 -27.51 28.02
N ARG A 700 -7.34 -26.55 28.03
CA ARG A 700 -8.24 -26.26 29.17
C ARG A 700 -9.69 -26.67 28.94
N GLY A 701 -10.01 -27.13 27.73
CA GLY A 701 -11.38 -27.51 27.37
C GLY A 701 -12.25 -26.26 27.21
N GLU A 702 -13.49 -26.31 27.68
CA GLU A 702 -14.42 -25.17 27.58
C GLU A 702 -14.12 -24.05 28.60
N ASN A 703 -13.26 -24.33 29.58
CA ASN A 703 -12.92 -23.38 30.62
C ASN A 703 -11.97 -22.30 30.09
N LYS A 704 -12.46 -21.06 30.09
CA LYS A 704 -11.64 -19.88 29.78
C LYS A 704 -10.47 -19.77 30.77
N PRO A 705 -9.20 -19.72 30.31
CA PRO A 705 -8.06 -19.70 31.20
C PRO A 705 -7.95 -18.35 31.90
N SER A 706 -7.58 -18.40 33.18
CA SER A 706 -7.15 -17.22 33.94
C SER A 706 -5.68 -16.91 33.64
N LEU A 707 -5.27 -15.67 33.92
CA LEU A 707 -3.85 -15.35 33.91
C LEU A 707 -3.13 -16.22 34.97
N PRO A 708 -2.07 -16.95 34.61
CA PRO A 708 -1.38 -17.81 35.55
C PRO A 708 -0.65 -16.96 36.59
N GLU A 709 -0.73 -17.34 37.87
CA GLU A 709 0.10 -16.73 38.91
C GLU A 709 1.51 -17.30 38.81
N ARG A 710 2.40 -16.54 38.16
CA ARG A 710 3.79 -16.93 37.94
C ARG A 710 4.72 -15.94 38.60
N GLU A 711 5.83 -16.43 39.13
CA GLU A 711 6.90 -15.55 39.55
C GLU A 711 7.58 -14.95 38.33
N GLU A 712 7.56 -13.62 38.23
CA GLU A 712 8.34 -12.91 37.22
C GLU A 712 9.67 -12.43 37.79
N PHE A 713 10.71 -12.54 36.99
CA PHE A 713 11.99 -11.88 37.25
C PHE A 713 12.63 -11.44 35.94
N TYR A 714 13.53 -10.46 36.06
CA TYR A 714 14.29 -9.90 34.95
C TYR A 714 15.75 -10.24 35.13
N LEU A 715 16.40 -10.67 34.05
CA LEU A 715 17.84 -10.77 33.95
C LEU A 715 18.34 -9.58 33.13
N LEU A 716 19.23 -8.79 33.71
CA LEU A 716 19.89 -7.68 33.07
C LEU A 716 21.32 -8.09 32.74
N PHE A 717 21.66 -7.98 31.47
CA PHE A 717 23.01 -8.22 30.96
C PHE A 717 23.62 -6.87 30.56
N PRO A 718 24.56 -6.31 31.33
CA PRO A 718 25.22 -5.06 31.00
C PRO A 718 25.94 -5.13 29.66
N LYS A 719 25.71 -4.14 28.79
CA LYS A 719 26.43 -3.94 27.52
C LYS A 719 27.72 -3.12 27.71
N LYS A 720 27.82 -2.42 28.84
CA LYS A 720 28.95 -1.59 29.26
C LYS A 720 29.33 -1.98 30.70
N PRO A 721 30.60 -1.83 31.12
CA PRO A 721 31.00 -2.04 32.51
C PRO A 721 30.17 -1.14 33.44
N LEU A 722 29.56 -1.72 34.46
CA LEU A 722 28.79 -1.00 35.49
C LEU A 722 29.44 -1.20 36.85
N ASN A 723 29.39 -0.19 37.70
CA ASN A 723 29.77 -0.33 39.10
C ASN A 723 28.62 -1.02 39.87
N PRO A 724 28.79 -2.27 40.34
CA PRO A 724 27.70 -3.00 40.99
C PRO A 724 27.22 -2.34 42.30
N GLU A 725 28.08 -1.55 42.96
CA GLU A 725 27.76 -0.86 44.21
C GLU A 725 26.77 0.31 44.03
N GLU A 726 26.77 1.00 42.88
CA GLU A 726 25.80 2.08 42.59
C GLU A 726 24.35 1.57 42.44
N ILE A 727 24.17 0.32 42.00
CA ILE A 727 22.85 -0.31 41.79
C ILE A 727 22.27 -0.84 43.11
N LEU A 728 23.12 -1.30 44.03
CA LEU A 728 22.72 -1.90 45.31
C LEU A 728 22.27 -0.88 46.37
N ILE A 729 22.79 0.35 46.36
CA ILE A 729 22.57 1.33 47.44
C ILE A 729 21.20 2.05 47.35
N LYS A 730 20.56 2.08 46.17
CA LYS A 730 19.35 2.91 45.90
C LYS A 730 17.99 2.15 45.85
N THR A 731 17.93 0.84 46.12
CA THR A 731 16.92 -0.04 45.47
C THR A 731 16.03 -0.91 46.38
N SER A 732 16.05 -0.74 47.71
CA SER A 732 15.45 -1.72 48.64
C SER A 732 13.91 -1.75 48.73
N SER A 733 13.18 -0.71 48.28
CA SER A 733 11.73 -0.60 48.49
C SER A 733 10.85 -1.25 47.41
N GLU A 734 11.28 -1.30 46.14
CA GLU A 734 10.43 -1.70 45.00
C GLU A 734 10.76 -3.09 44.41
N VAL A 735 12.00 -3.58 44.60
CA VAL A 735 12.49 -4.83 43.99
C VAL A 735 13.36 -5.63 44.97
N ILE A 736 13.57 -6.90 44.68
CA ILE A 736 14.64 -7.73 45.25
C ILE A 736 15.71 -7.87 44.17
N LEU A 737 16.93 -7.40 44.45
CA LEU A 737 18.07 -7.49 43.55
C LEU A 737 19.04 -8.56 44.04
N ALA A 738 19.47 -9.42 43.13
CA ALA A 738 20.56 -10.36 43.35
C ALA A 738 21.56 -10.21 42.20
N ILE A 739 22.82 -9.95 42.53
CA ILE A 739 23.91 -10.03 41.55
C ILE A 739 24.30 -11.51 41.49
N GLU A 740 24.03 -12.15 40.35
CA GLU A 740 24.37 -13.56 40.16
C GLU A 740 25.87 -13.68 39.78
N ASP A 741 26.39 -12.76 38.95
CA ASP A 741 27.84 -12.54 38.71
C ASP A 741 28.11 -11.11 38.14
N LYS A 742 29.36 -10.81 37.72
CA LYS A 742 29.75 -9.48 37.18
C LYS A 742 29.00 -9.07 35.90
N ASN A 743 28.35 -10.01 35.21
CA ASN A 743 27.72 -9.82 33.91
C ASN A 743 26.20 -10.06 33.92
N GLN A 744 25.63 -10.42 35.07
CA GLN A 744 24.22 -10.77 35.20
C GLN A 744 23.62 -10.27 36.52
N ILE A 745 22.62 -9.40 36.40
CA ILE A 745 21.86 -8.85 37.53
C ILE A 745 20.44 -9.39 37.45
N ARG A 746 19.99 -10.06 38.51
CA ARG A 746 18.62 -10.54 38.66
C ARG A 746 17.79 -9.54 39.44
N VAL A 747 16.64 -9.18 38.87
CA VAL A 747 15.65 -8.27 39.47
C VAL A 747 14.33 -9.02 39.64
N LYS A 748 13.88 -9.21 40.86
CA LYS A 748 12.55 -9.75 41.17
C LYS A 748 11.65 -8.62 41.69
N PRO A 749 10.59 -8.24 40.96
CA PRO A 749 9.65 -7.23 41.41
C PRO A 749 8.91 -7.63 42.69
N LYS A 750 8.60 -6.67 43.57
CA LYS A 750 7.76 -6.90 44.76
C LYS A 750 6.26 -6.67 44.52
N SER A 751 5.88 -6.06 43.40
CA SER A 751 4.50 -5.73 43.05
C SER A 751 4.16 -6.09 41.60
N LYS A 752 2.88 -6.37 41.33
CA LYS A 752 2.34 -6.53 39.96
C LYS A 752 2.36 -5.17 39.23
N GLY A 753 2.47 -5.16 37.90
CA GLY A 753 2.53 -3.93 37.11
C GLY A 753 3.90 -3.23 37.08
N PHE A 754 4.96 -3.92 37.51
CA PHE A 754 6.31 -3.36 37.56
C PHE A 754 6.88 -3.13 36.16
N SER A 755 7.45 -1.94 35.92
CA SER A 755 8.09 -1.58 34.66
C SER A 755 9.61 -1.48 34.84
N ILE A 756 10.32 -2.51 34.39
CA ILE A 756 11.79 -2.54 34.48
C ILE A 756 12.47 -1.35 33.78
N LEU A 757 11.92 -0.89 32.64
CA LEU A 757 12.48 0.27 31.94
C LEU A 757 12.29 1.56 32.74
N LYS A 758 11.11 1.80 33.34
CA LYS A 758 10.89 2.98 34.17
C LYS A 758 11.78 2.96 35.42
N PHE A 759 11.91 1.78 36.03
CA PHE A 759 12.80 1.57 37.16
C PHE A 759 14.25 1.89 36.81
N LEU A 760 14.79 1.32 35.72
CA LEU A 760 16.18 1.57 35.30
C LEU A 760 16.44 3.02 34.89
N LYS A 761 15.48 3.67 34.21
CA LYS A 761 15.57 5.11 33.89
C LYS A 761 15.73 5.97 35.14
N LYS A 762 14.90 5.71 36.17
CA LYS A 762 14.94 6.44 37.44
C LYS A 762 16.20 6.11 38.25
N LEU A 763 16.62 4.85 38.26
CA LEU A 763 17.75 4.39 39.06
C LEU A 763 19.08 4.96 38.57
N LEU A 764 19.30 4.91 37.26
CA LEU A 764 20.58 5.25 36.63
C LEU A 764 20.58 6.65 35.99
N GLU A 765 19.46 7.37 36.06
CA GLU A 765 19.29 8.70 35.44
C GLU A 765 19.62 8.71 33.94
N ILE A 766 19.30 7.60 33.26
CA ILE A 766 19.52 7.41 31.81
C ILE A 766 18.22 7.56 31.03
N GLU A 767 18.33 8.05 29.79
CA GLU A 767 17.17 8.19 28.90
C GLU A 767 16.62 6.85 28.41
N ASN A 768 17.52 5.92 28.03
CA ASN A 768 17.16 4.64 27.42
C ASN A 768 17.94 3.45 28.00
N PRO A 769 17.33 2.67 28.91
CA PRO A 769 17.98 1.50 29.52
C PRO A 769 18.44 0.41 28.55
N LEU A 770 17.82 0.32 27.37
CA LEU A 770 18.16 -0.71 26.37
C LEU A 770 19.56 -0.48 25.74
N GLU A 771 20.11 0.72 25.87
CA GLU A 771 21.50 1.01 25.49
C GLU A 771 22.52 0.39 26.44
N PHE A 772 22.13 0.23 27.70
CA PHE A 772 23.01 -0.22 28.78
C PHE A 772 22.79 -1.68 29.12
N PHE A 773 21.58 -2.20 28.87
CA PHE A 773 21.23 -3.58 29.21
C PHE A 773 20.57 -4.30 28.04
N LYS A 774 20.95 -5.56 27.84
CA LYS A 774 20.03 -6.55 27.29
C LYS A 774 19.16 -7.06 28.45
N ILE A 775 17.85 -7.09 28.24
CA ILE A 775 16.87 -7.44 29.29
C ILE A 775 16.11 -8.67 28.85
N LEU A 776 16.10 -9.69 29.70
CA LEU A 776 15.29 -10.90 29.53
C LEU A 776 14.29 -11.01 30.68
N LYS A 777 13.01 -11.06 30.36
CA LYS A 777 11.92 -11.34 31.30
C LYS A 777 11.63 -12.84 31.30
N ILE A 778 11.59 -13.46 32.47
CA ILE A 778 11.31 -14.89 32.63
C ILE A 778 10.11 -15.08 33.53
N TYR A 779 9.20 -15.96 33.11
CA TYR A 779 8.12 -16.49 33.93
C TYR A 779 8.44 -17.92 34.34
N ASN A 780 8.52 -18.16 35.66
CA ASN A 780 8.66 -19.51 36.20
C ASN A 780 7.29 -20.18 36.41
#